data_AF-A0A560FMZ0-F1
#
_entry.id   AF-A0A560FMZ0-F1
#
_cell.length_a   1.000
_cell.length_b   1.000
_cell.length_c   1.000
_cell.angle_alpha   90.00
_cell.angle_beta   90.00
_cell.angle_gamma   90.00
#
_symmetry.space_group_name_H-M   'P 1'
#
loop_
_entity.id
_entity.type
_entity.pdbx_description
1 polymer ?
#
loop_
_entity_poly.entity_id
_entity_poly.type
_entity_poly.pdbx_seq_one_letter_code
_entity_poly.pdbx_strand_id
1 'polypeptide(L)'
;MLKTPLLGLAALLASTVSALATDISFNDGWQFHRVESGPALGHEALPPADWTWETVRLPHTAHLEARIIQSAGRPQWQGDAFYVKRFRSDPAWKGQRVTLRFEAAMNVADVWLNGRHLTTHLGGFLPFTLDLTDGLKAEGENEVVVHLDNRDNAVTGPKSLKDLDFNTYGGLYRGATLSVRAPLHITDEMLAGHVAGGGIVVRQTHVDSARADLTVTTEVRNDAATARRFIVTQRLLRDGKTAAVTASTVLDLAASAALSLPQDLSVAQPRLWSLDDPALYELETAVMAGGKVVDSRRTRIGLRSIVMTKDGLWLNGRKTFLRGVNRHQEYPYVGYALSPEASRREARLIKAAGFDYVRLSHYPQDPAFMDAADEVGLLVLDGIPGWQYAPQDPAFAAQVVQTCRDMIRRDRNHASVLAWECSLNESPMADALVDALHATVHEELPGPGVYSAGWMPRAYDVYLQARQHRLPEAGKKEAPPPAPDKPLIVSEYGDWEYYAMNAGFQQGQWGDLLPQERSSRQELGGPEKGLLQQATNVQEAHNDNLGLTAVGDGYWGMFDYNRGYAPDLETSGVYSIDRLPKPAAYFFMSQRDAQPDGAGAMVHIATRWTPDSGPAVRVFSNAEAVELRLNGRLIAHQTPDKDRLSTHLRHPPFTFHLDHFESGTLEAVAYINDRAVARQQVHTPGAAHHLELSLDTQGVAPAAGHNDVLFVRARLVDADGTPVPTTGTDIHLGLAGDLMLMSPDHVPTEAGTASFLIRVGDNLDGANVTADGAGLRAVSLPVR
;
A
#
# COMPACT_ATOMS: atom_id res chain seq x y z
N MET A 1 6.28 -15.53 55.10
CA MET A 1 7.21 -14.38 55.05
C MET A 1 7.87 -14.46 53.68
N LEU A 2 7.75 -13.55 52.72
CA LEU A 2 7.46 -12.13 52.70
C LEU A 2 6.10 -11.81 52.05
N LYS A 3 5.44 -10.77 52.59
CA LYS A 3 4.29 -10.09 51.99
C LYS A 3 4.83 -9.00 51.06
N THR A 4 4.43 -8.98 49.80
CA THR A 4 4.63 -7.83 48.90
C THR A 4 3.25 -7.20 48.66
N PRO A 5 3.05 -5.90 48.94
CA PRO A 5 1.72 -5.31 48.91
C PRO A 5 1.29 -5.02 47.47
N LEU A 6 0.22 -5.67 47.03
CA LEU A 6 -0.40 -5.48 45.70
C LEU A 6 -1.49 -4.39 45.69
N LEU A 7 -1.61 -3.58 46.74
CA LEU A 7 -2.61 -2.51 46.83
C LEU A 7 -1.91 -1.15 46.94
N GLY A 8 -1.90 -0.41 45.83
CA GLY A 8 -1.41 0.98 45.80
C GLY A 8 -1.47 1.68 44.45
N LEU A 9 -1.63 0.97 43.32
CA LEU A 9 -1.51 1.58 41.99
C LEU A 9 -2.81 1.62 41.15
N ALA A 10 -3.96 1.26 41.74
CA ALA A 10 -5.23 1.14 40.99
C ALA A 10 -6.15 2.37 41.07
N ALA A 11 -5.74 3.46 41.72
CA ALA A 11 -6.63 4.61 41.96
C ALA A 11 -5.91 5.95 41.75
N LEU A 12 -5.56 6.30 40.51
CA LEU A 12 -5.30 7.69 40.07
C LEU A 12 -5.02 7.81 38.56
N LEU A 13 -5.96 7.45 37.68
CA LEU A 13 -5.86 7.77 36.25
C LEU A 13 -7.22 8.16 35.64
N ALA A 14 -7.84 9.16 36.27
CA ALA A 14 -8.63 10.15 35.53
C ALA A 14 -7.94 11.51 35.71
N SER A 15 -6.62 11.55 35.48
CA SER A 15 -5.91 12.83 35.39
C SER A 15 -6.17 13.38 34.00
N THR A 16 -6.91 14.48 33.93
CA THR A 16 -6.97 15.36 32.76
C THR A 16 -5.56 15.51 32.19
N VAL A 17 -5.37 15.14 30.92
CA VAL A 17 -4.15 15.40 30.16
C VAL A 17 -3.75 16.86 30.42
N SER A 18 -2.55 17.09 30.94
CA SER A 18 -2.00 18.44 30.97
C SER A 18 -1.93 18.92 29.52
N ALA A 19 -2.52 20.07 29.23
CA ALA A 19 -2.76 20.64 27.91
C ALA A 19 -1.50 21.00 27.07
N LEU A 20 -0.42 20.20 27.09
CA LEU A 20 0.88 20.60 26.56
C LEU A 20 1.46 19.70 25.45
N ALA A 21 1.01 18.46 25.31
CA ALA A 21 1.38 17.61 24.18
C ALA A 21 0.20 17.53 23.19
N THR A 22 0.34 18.21 22.05
CA THR A 22 -0.74 18.29 21.05
C THR A 22 -0.16 18.02 19.67
N ASP A 23 -0.77 17.09 18.93
CA ASP A 23 -0.61 16.98 17.49
C ASP A 23 -1.76 17.68 16.80
N ILE A 24 -1.43 18.62 15.94
CA ILE A 24 -2.38 19.44 15.20
C ILE A 24 -2.22 19.07 13.74
N SER A 25 -3.30 18.60 13.10
CA SER A 25 -3.30 18.42 11.65
C SER A 25 -2.93 19.75 11.01
N PHE A 26 -1.90 19.72 10.16
CA PHE A 26 -1.38 20.88 9.49
C PHE A 26 -1.75 20.86 7.99
N ASN A 27 -2.82 20.16 7.63
CA ASN A 27 -3.22 19.91 6.26
C ASN A 27 -4.02 21.05 5.61
N ASP A 28 -4.73 21.87 6.38
CA ASP A 28 -5.73 22.79 5.82
C ASP A 28 -5.17 24.17 5.49
N GLY A 29 -5.72 24.85 4.49
CA GLY A 29 -5.47 26.27 4.24
C GLY A 29 -4.06 26.59 3.70
N TRP A 30 -3.42 25.65 3.01
CA TRP A 30 -2.19 25.94 2.26
C TRP A 30 -2.51 26.78 1.04
N GLN A 31 -1.62 27.71 0.71
CA GLN A 31 -1.62 28.46 -0.54
C GLN A 31 -0.64 27.77 -1.49
N PHE A 32 -1.11 27.36 -2.66
CA PHE A 32 -0.37 26.56 -3.63
C PHE A 32 -0.18 27.33 -4.93
N HIS A 33 1.00 27.20 -5.53
CA HIS A 33 1.28 27.66 -6.89
C HIS A 33 2.16 26.64 -7.62
N ARG A 34 1.72 26.20 -8.81
CA ARG A 34 2.51 25.40 -9.73
C ARG A 34 3.18 26.29 -10.77
N VAL A 35 4.49 26.12 -10.99
CA VAL A 35 5.19 26.79 -12.09
C VAL A 35 4.90 26.05 -13.39
N GLU A 36 4.13 26.66 -14.29
CA GLU A 36 3.65 26.02 -15.52
C GLU A 36 4.75 25.82 -16.58
N SER A 37 5.72 26.73 -16.68
CA SER A 37 6.84 26.62 -17.61
C SER A 37 8.01 27.51 -17.23
N GLY A 38 9.20 27.16 -17.70
CA GLY A 38 10.44 27.89 -17.44
C GLY A 38 11.61 26.96 -17.09
N PRO A 39 12.85 27.49 -17.00
CA PRO A 39 13.95 26.74 -16.42
C PRO A 39 13.66 26.41 -14.95
N ALA A 40 14.31 25.37 -14.43
CA ALA A 40 14.29 25.09 -13.00
C ALA A 40 14.74 26.34 -12.22
N LEU A 41 14.01 26.68 -11.16
CA LEU A 41 14.33 27.85 -10.34
C LEU A 41 15.59 27.63 -9.49
N GLY A 42 15.94 26.36 -9.25
CA GLY A 42 17.09 25.96 -8.44
C GLY A 42 16.77 25.94 -6.95
N HIS A 43 17.68 25.36 -6.17
CA HIS A 43 17.53 25.27 -4.72
C HIS A 43 17.45 26.64 -4.07
N GLU A 44 16.74 26.68 -2.94
CA GLU A 44 16.55 27.87 -2.13
C GLU A 44 15.83 29.05 -2.85
N ALA A 45 15.12 28.80 -3.95
CA ALA A 45 14.29 29.82 -4.59
C ALA A 45 13.08 30.18 -3.72
N LEU A 46 12.73 31.48 -3.65
CA LEU A 46 11.53 31.97 -2.98
C LEU A 46 10.46 32.36 -4.01
N PRO A 47 9.16 32.23 -3.68
CA PRO A 47 8.09 32.58 -4.60
C PRO A 47 8.04 34.11 -4.84
N PRO A 48 7.83 34.54 -6.10
CA PRO A 48 7.51 35.93 -6.43
C PRO A 48 6.29 36.46 -5.68
N ALA A 49 6.30 37.75 -5.34
CA ALA A 49 5.26 38.38 -4.53
C ALA A 49 3.92 38.59 -5.29
N ASP A 50 3.95 38.56 -6.62
CA ASP A 50 2.82 38.81 -7.52
C ASP A 50 2.11 37.54 -7.99
N TRP A 51 2.53 36.37 -7.52
CA TRP A 51 1.87 35.11 -7.84
C TRP A 51 0.46 35.02 -7.27
N THR A 52 -0.43 34.40 -8.06
CA THR A 52 -1.78 34.03 -7.63
C THR A 52 -1.74 32.64 -7.01
N TRP A 53 -2.38 32.49 -5.86
CA TRP A 53 -2.36 31.27 -5.07
C TRP A 53 -3.71 30.55 -5.12
N GLU A 54 -3.67 29.23 -5.20
CA GLU A 54 -4.82 28.35 -4.99
C GLU A 54 -4.85 27.91 -3.52
N THR A 55 -6.02 27.91 -2.88
CA THR A 55 -6.13 27.34 -1.53
C THR A 55 -6.36 25.84 -1.61
N VAL A 56 -5.47 25.06 -0.98
CA VAL A 56 -5.51 23.59 -1.01
C VAL A 56 -5.45 22.98 0.38
N ARG A 57 -5.91 21.73 0.48
CA ARG A 57 -5.80 20.84 1.64
C ARG A 57 -4.81 19.72 1.31
N LEU A 58 -4.00 19.29 2.27
CA LEU A 58 -3.16 18.09 2.15
C LEU A 58 -3.93 16.81 2.53
N PRO A 59 -3.64 15.65 1.94
CA PRO A 59 -2.66 15.41 0.87
C PRO A 59 -3.04 16.10 -0.44
N HIS A 60 -2.03 16.59 -1.17
CA HIS A 60 -2.22 17.35 -2.41
C HIS A 60 -1.19 16.95 -3.48
N THR A 61 -1.67 16.70 -4.70
CA THR A 61 -0.79 16.54 -5.88
C THR A 61 -0.63 17.86 -6.62
N ALA A 62 0.58 18.17 -7.08
CA ALA A 62 0.84 19.44 -7.77
C ALA A 62 0.13 19.53 -9.14
N HIS A 63 -0.19 18.40 -9.76
CA HIS A 63 -0.82 18.35 -11.08
C HIS A 63 -1.74 17.13 -11.17
N LEU A 64 -2.99 17.34 -11.58
CA LEU A 64 -3.90 16.25 -11.92
C LEU A 64 -3.50 15.68 -13.28
N GLU A 65 -3.10 14.42 -13.28
CA GLU A 65 -2.66 13.73 -14.49
C GLU A 65 -3.83 13.20 -15.32
N ALA A 66 -3.57 12.87 -16.58
CA ALA A 66 -4.53 12.11 -17.39
C ALA A 66 -4.66 10.67 -16.87
N ARG A 67 -5.76 9.97 -17.24
CA ARG A 67 -5.94 8.55 -16.92
C ARG A 67 -4.77 7.70 -17.45
N ILE A 68 -4.37 7.99 -18.69
CA ILE A 68 -3.20 7.41 -19.35
C ILE A 68 -2.23 8.56 -19.60
N ILE A 69 -1.13 8.57 -18.85
CA ILE A 69 -0.06 9.56 -18.95
C ILE A 69 0.72 9.32 -20.24
N GLN A 70 1.35 10.37 -20.80
CA GLN A 70 2.01 10.35 -22.11
C GLN A 70 1.10 10.15 -23.32
N SER A 71 -0.16 9.79 -23.13
CA SER A 71 -1.15 9.74 -24.21
C SER A 71 -1.26 11.11 -24.90
N ALA A 72 -1.32 11.10 -26.22
CA ALA A 72 -1.30 12.31 -27.06
C ALA A 72 -0.07 13.23 -26.85
N GLY A 73 1.06 12.69 -26.38
CA GLY A 73 2.33 13.42 -26.24
C GLY A 73 2.41 14.34 -25.01
N ARG A 74 1.59 14.08 -23.98
CA ARG A 74 1.59 14.83 -22.71
C ARG A 74 2.29 14.03 -21.60
N PRO A 75 3.60 14.20 -21.37
CA PRO A 75 4.30 13.52 -20.29
C PRO A 75 3.78 13.97 -18.92
N GLN A 76 4.07 13.18 -17.89
CA GLN A 76 3.82 13.59 -16.51
C GLN A 76 4.45 14.96 -16.25
N TRP A 77 3.77 15.78 -15.46
CA TRP A 77 4.34 17.07 -15.10
C TRP A 77 5.56 16.92 -14.18
N GLN A 78 6.67 17.54 -14.57
CA GLN A 78 7.86 17.77 -13.73
C GLN A 78 8.19 19.27 -13.71
N GLY A 79 8.36 19.84 -12.53
CA GLY A 79 8.60 21.26 -12.37
C GLY A 79 8.73 21.72 -10.92
N ASP A 80 8.70 23.04 -10.77
CA ASP A 80 8.72 23.71 -9.47
C ASP A 80 7.29 23.91 -8.95
N ALA A 81 7.08 23.66 -7.67
CA ALA A 81 5.82 23.92 -6.98
C ALA A 81 6.07 24.59 -5.63
N PHE A 82 5.22 25.53 -5.25
CA PHE A 82 5.32 26.26 -3.98
C PHE A 82 4.08 26.06 -3.14
N TYR A 83 4.30 25.86 -1.85
CA TYR A 83 3.27 25.81 -0.83
C TYR A 83 3.60 26.83 0.26
N VAL A 84 2.66 27.69 0.60
CA VAL A 84 2.81 28.69 1.66
C VAL A 84 1.72 28.48 2.69
N LYS A 85 2.09 28.44 3.96
CA LYS A 85 1.15 28.39 5.07
C LYS A 85 1.44 29.45 6.09
N ARG A 86 0.40 30.24 6.37
CA ARG A 86 0.39 31.27 7.39
C ARG A 86 -0.39 30.81 8.59
N PHE A 87 0.19 31.00 9.77
CA PHE A 87 -0.43 30.59 11.03
C PHE A 87 0.06 31.47 12.18
N ARG A 88 -0.70 31.51 13.27
CA ARG A 88 -0.32 32.24 14.48
C ARG A 88 0.12 31.25 15.54
N SER A 89 1.16 31.63 16.30
CA SER A 89 1.53 30.89 17.50
C SER A 89 0.42 31.02 18.54
N ASP A 90 0.06 29.90 19.17
CA ASP A 90 -0.72 29.97 20.39
C ASP A 90 0.20 30.44 21.53
N PRO A 91 -0.20 31.43 22.36
CA PRO A 91 0.56 31.82 23.54
C PRO A 91 0.96 30.65 24.46
N ALA A 92 0.20 29.56 24.47
CA ALA A 92 0.50 28.33 25.21
C ALA A 92 1.77 27.61 24.72
N TRP A 93 2.23 27.88 23.49
CA TRP A 93 3.46 27.29 22.94
C TRP A 93 4.73 27.90 23.52
N LYS A 94 4.63 29.01 24.27
CA LYS A 94 5.80 29.66 24.86
C LYS A 94 6.55 28.68 25.78
N GLY A 95 7.83 28.47 25.46
CA GLY A 95 8.70 27.56 26.20
C GLY A 95 8.40 26.07 25.96
N GLN A 96 7.56 25.75 24.98
CA GLN A 96 7.33 24.41 24.47
C GLN A 96 8.23 24.16 23.26
N ARG A 97 8.42 22.89 22.92
CA ARG A 97 9.02 22.44 21.66
C ARG A 97 7.93 22.43 20.59
N VAL A 98 8.19 23.06 19.44
CA VAL A 98 7.25 23.08 18.31
C VAL A 98 7.96 22.50 17.09
N THR A 99 7.46 21.38 16.58
CA THR A 99 8.00 20.71 15.39
C THR A 99 6.96 20.60 14.29
N LEU A 100 7.40 20.58 13.04
CA LEU A 100 6.55 20.35 11.87
C LEU A 100 7.09 19.15 11.11
N ARG A 101 6.25 18.13 10.95
CA ARG A 101 6.54 16.92 10.18
C ARG A 101 5.79 16.96 8.87
N PHE A 102 6.49 16.74 7.77
CA PHE A 102 5.88 16.37 6.48
C PHE A 102 6.04 14.87 6.30
N GLU A 103 4.97 14.16 5.95
CA GLU A 103 5.01 12.70 5.78
C GLU A 103 5.64 12.27 4.44
N ALA A 104 5.57 13.13 3.43
CA ALA A 104 6.26 13.02 2.16
C ALA A 104 6.17 14.34 1.37
N ALA A 105 7.20 14.64 0.59
CA ALA A 105 7.25 15.81 -0.29
C ALA A 105 8.06 15.47 -1.56
N MET A 106 7.39 15.25 -2.69
CA MET A 106 8.06 14.81 -3.91
C MET A 106 8.71 15.99 -4.67
N ASN A 107 10.01 16.04 -4.93
CA ASN A 107 11.09 15.10 -4.55
C ASN A 107 12.21 15.77 -3.73
N VAL A 108 12.63 16.97 -4.13
CA VAL A 108 13.52 17.81 -3.33
C VAL A 108 12.69 18.91 -2.71
N ALA A 109 12.78 19.08 -1.38
CA ALA A 109 11.99 20.07 -0.65
C ALA A 109 12.90 21.06 0.09
N ASP A 110 12.86 22.32 -0.33
CA ASP A 110 13.41 23.43 0.43
C ASP A 110 12.32 24.02 1.33
N VAL A 111 12.64 24.25 2.61
CA VAL A 111 11.66 24.75 3.59
C VAL A 111 12.18 25.97 4.33
N TRP A 112 11.35 27.00 4.44
CA TRP A 112 11.62 28.21 5.20
C TRP A 112 10.60 28.43 6.29
N LEU A 113 11.04 29.08 7.37
CA LEU A 113 10.18 29.68 8.37
C LEU A 113 10.54 31.16 8.50
N ASN A 114 9.55 32.04 8.28
CA ASN A 114 9.70 33.49 8.41
C ASN A 114 10.89 34.05 7.59
N GLY A 115 11.10 33.52 6.39
CA GLY A 115 12.20 33.91 5.50
C GLY A 115 13.57 33.28 5.83
N ARG A 116 13.70 32.53 6.93
CA ARG A 116 14.91 31.75 7.24
C ARG A 116 14.79 30.35 6.65
N HIS A 117 15.73 29.97 5.79
CA HIS A 117 15.84 28.59 5.29
C HIS A 117 16.15 27.65 6.46
N LEU A 118 15.42 26.54 6.55
CA LEU A 118 15.55 25.54 7.60
C LEU A 118 16.24 24.27 7.09
N THR A 119 15.88 23.81 5.89
CA THR A 119 16.44 22.58 5.32
C THR A 119 16.23 22.49 3.82
N THR A 120 17.08 21.67 3.20
CA THR A 120 16.83 21.01 1.91
C THR A 120 16.70 19.51 2.19
N HIS A 121 15.52 18.95 2.01
CA HIS A 121 15.28 17.51 2.14
C HIS A 121 15.39 16.83 0.77
N LEU A 122 16.10 15.70 0.72
CA LEU A 122 16.29 14.89 -0.48
C LEU A 122 15.50 13.59 -0.38
N GLY A 123 14.61 13.37 -1.35
CA GLY A 123 13.80 12.16 -1.47
C GLY A 123 12.32 12.46 -1.22
N GLY A 124 11.46 11.83 -2.03
CA GLY A 124 10.03 12.12 -2.00
C GLY A 124 9.14 11.16 -1.21
N PHE A 125 9.67 10.07 -0.63
CA PHE A 125 8.84 8.97 -0.11
C PHE A 125 8.80 8.85 1.41
N LEU A 126 9.73 9.48 2.12
CA LEU A 126 9.87 9.34 3.56
C LEU A 126 9.65 10.68 4.26
N PRO A 127 9.29 10.63 5.56
CA PRO A 127 9.02 11.83 6.32
C PRO A 127 10.30 12.59 6.66
N PHE A 128 10.16 13.88 6.93
CA PHE A 128 11.16 14.67 7.62
C PHE A 128 10.51 15.63 8.60
N THR A 129 11.21 15.87 9.71
CA THR A 129 10.71 16.67 10.83
C THR A 129 11.62 17.88 11.06
N LEU A 130 11.00 19.06 11.15
CA LEU A 130 11.67 20.33 11.38
C LEU A 130 11.36 20.84 12.78
N ASP A 131 12.38 21.37 13.44
CA ASP A 131 12.18 22.16 14.65
C ASP A 131 11.94 23.63 14.30
N LEU A 132 10.76 24.12 14.70
CA LEU A 132 10.35 25.51 14.47
C LEU A 132 10.60 26.41 15.69
N THR A 133 10.89 25.82 16.86
CA THR A 133 10.82 26.46 18.18
C THR A 133 11.49 27.83 18.23
N ASP A 134 12.75 27.91 17.79
CA ASP A 134 13.56 29.14 17.89
C ASP A 134 13.27 30.16 16.77
N GLY A 135 12.59 29.75 15.71
CA GLY A 135 12.26 30.60 14.56
C GLY A 135 10.84 31.17 14.57
N LEU A 136 10.00 30.74 15.51
CA LEU A 136 8.63 31.20 15.64
C LEU A 136 8.55 32.60 16.24
N LYS A 137 7.74 33.45 15.60
CA LYS A 137 7.27 34.70 16.18
C LYS A 137 6.24 34.38 17.26
N ALA A 138 6.44 34.92 18.46
CA ALA A 138 5.51 34.77 19.57
C ALA A 138 4.21 35.57 19.34
N GLU A 139 4.32 36.73 18.67
CA GLU A 139 3.20 37.59 18.29
C GLU A 139 3.22 37.83 16.77
N GLY A 140 2.03 37.97 16.17
CA GLY A 140 1.89 38.13 14.72
C GLY A 140 1.82 36.80 13.97
N GLU A 141 2.01 36.87 12.65
CA GLU A 141 1.87 35.74 11.74
C GLU A 141 3.24 35.11 11.44
N ASN A 142 3.28 33.78 11.55
CA ASN A 142 4.35 32.93 11.07
C ASN A 142 4.02 32.45 9.66
N GLU A 143 5.06 32.32 8.83
CA GLU A 143 4.93 31.82 7.47
C GLU A 143 5.90 30.67 7.25
N VAL A 144 5.38 29.53 6.83
CA VAL A 144 6.16 28.42 6.29
C VAL A 144 6.04 28.45 4.78
N VAL A 145 7.18 28.40 4.09
CA VAL A 145 7.26 28.26 2.63
C VAL A 145 7.90 26.91 2.35
N VAL A 146 7.35 26.16 1.41
CA VAL A 146 7.91 24.92 0.89
C VAL A 146 8.04 25.07 -0.62
N HIS A 147 9.25 24.90 -1.14
CA HIS A 147 9.54 24.81 -2.57
C HIS A 147 9.88 23.36 -2.89
N LEU A 148 9.14 22.78 -3.83
CA LEU A 148 9.35 21.43 -4.32
C LEU A 148 9.88 21.45 -5.75
N ASP A 149 10.87 20.62 -6.03
CA ASP A 149 11.31 20.25 -7.37
C ASP A 149 11.19 18.72 -7.53
N ASN A 150 10.35 18.26 -8.47
CA ASN A 150 10.15 16.84 -8.77
C ASN A 150 10.82 16.39 -10.08
N ARG A 151 11.73 17.20 -10.64
CA ARG A 151 12.57 16.78 -11.77
C ARG A 151 13.53 15.65 -11.38
N ASP A 152 14.00 14.95 -12.40
CA ASP A 152 14.93 13.82 -12.26
C ASP A 152 16.18 14.24 -11.46
N ASN A 153 16.54 13.44 -10.45
CA ASN A 153 17.68 13.70 -9.59
C ASN A 153 18.51 12.43 -9.39
N ALA A 154 19.76 12.48 -9.83
CA ALA A 154 20.67 11.31 -9.82
C ALA A 154 21.06 10.84 -8.41
N VAL A 155 20.92 11.69 -7.38
CA VAL A 155 21.25 11.36 -5.99
C VAL A 155 20.08 10.67 -5.29
N THR A 156 18.85 11.15 -5.50
CA THR A 156 17.66 10.52 -4.91
C THR A 156 17.23 9.27 -5.66
N GLY A 157 17.55 9.19 -6.96
CA GLY A 157 17.03 8.16 -7.85
C GLY A 157 15.51 8.19 -7.97
N PRO A 158 14.89 7.17 -8.60
CA PRO A 158 15.52 6.16 -9.46
C PRO A 158 16.01 6.79 -10.79
N LYS A 159 16.16 6.01 -11.87
CA LYS A 159 16.47 6.56 -13.21
C LYS A 159 15.43 7.60 -13.66
N SER A 160 15.80 8.40 -14.66
CA SER A 160 14.94 9.46 -15.20
C SER A 160 13.56 8.95 -15.58
N LEU A 161 12.53 9.78 -15.35
CA LEU A 161 11.13 9.40 -15.55
C LEU A 161 10.88 8.83 -16.94
N LYS A 162 11.46 9.43 -17.99
CA LYS A 162 11.35 8.97 -19.38
C LYS A 162 11.82 7.53 -19.65
N ASP A 163 12.58 6.94 -18.72
CA ASP A 163 13.12 5.58 -18.81
C ASP A 163 12.58 4.67 -17.68
N LEU A 164 11.71 5.20 -16.81
CA LEU A 164 11.23 4.56 -15.59
C LEU A 164 9.94 3.78 -15.84
N ASP A 165 9.83 2.58 -15.25
CA ASP A 165 8.64 1.73 -15.43
C ASP A 165 7.43 2.24 -14.66
N PHE A 166 7.58 3.21 -13.77
CA PHE A 166 6.49 3.83 -13.03
C PHE A 166 6.65 5.35 -13.00
N ASN A 167 5.63 6.05 -12.53
CA ASN A 167 5.59 7.51 -12.45
C ASN A 167 5.85 8.01 -11.02
N THR A 168 6.37 9.23 -10.87
CA THR A 168 6.67 9.87 -9.57
C THR A 168 5.92 11.20 -9.41
N TYR A 169 4.84 11.18 -8.62
CA TYR A 169 3.86 12.27 -8.58
C TYR A 169 4.28 13.40 -7.63
N GLY A 170 4.35 14.62 -8.15
CA GLY A 170 4.78 15.82 -7.42
C GLY A 170 3.77 16.31 -6.36
N GLY A 171 4.27 17.03 -5.36
CA GLY A 171 3.45 17.72 -4.36
C GLY A 171 3.70 17.29 -2.91
N LEU A 172 3.00 17.96 -1.99
CA LEU A 172 2.86 17.54 -0.59
C LEU A 172 1.75 16.47 -0.52
N TYR A 173 2.06 15.30 -1.07
CA TYR A 173 1.06 14.27 -1.37
C TYR A 173 0.70 13.38 -0.17
N ARG A 174 1.29 13.62 1.00
CA ARG A 174 0.89 13.03 2.29
C ARG A 174 0.63 14.12 3.33
N GLY A 175 0.24 13.73 4.54
CA GLY A 175 -0.11 14.67 5.60
C GLY A 175 1.06 15.50 6.11
N ALA A 176 0.72 16.59 6.80
CA ALA A 176 1.64 17.35 7.62
C ALA A 176 1.07 17.50 9.05
N THR A 177 1.93 17.40 10.05
CA THR A 177 1.53 17.51 11.47
C THR A 177 2.41 18.53 12.18
N LEU A 178 1.77 19.48 12.86
CA LEU A 178 2.43 20.38 13.80
C LEU A 178 2.32 19.81 15.21
N SER A 179 3.45 19.50 15.82
CA SER A 179 3.53 18.90 17.15
C SER A 179 4.04 19.92 18.15
N VAL A 180 3.29 20.13 19.23
CA VAL A 180 3.70 20.95 20.39
C VAL A 180 3.98 20.02 21.55
N ARG A 181 5.14 20.14 22.17
CA ARG A 181 5.60 19.23 23.24
C ARG A 181 6.22 19.97 24.40
N ALA A 182 6.05 19.42 25.60
CA ALA A 182 6.76 19.90 26.79
C ALA A 182 8.29 19.81 26.60
N PRO A 183 9.09 20.63 27.30
CA PRO A 183 10.55 20.49 27.27
C PRO A 183 11.03 19.08 27.62
N LEU A 184 10.32 18.39 28.52
CA LEU A 184 10.51 16.97 28.77
C LEU A 184 9.50 16.16 27.95
N HIS A 185 9.98 15.47 26.91
CA HIS A 185 9.12 14.80 25.92
C HIS A 185 9.78 13.57 25.31
N ILE A 186 8.98 12.75 24.63
CA ILE A 186 9.40 11.63 23.79
C ILE A 186 9.90 12.20 22.46
N THR A 187 11.08 11.78 22.00
CA THR A 187 11.67 12.31 20.76
C THR A 187 10.90 11.88 19.51
N ASP A 188 11.02 12.65 18.42
CA ASP A 188 10.61 12.22 17.08
C ASP A 188 11.77 11.43 16.45
N GLU A 189 11.47 10.29 15.82
CA GLU A 189 12.47 9.36 15.32
C GLU A 189 13.30 9.91 14.15
N MET A 190 12.72 10.80 13.33
CA MET A 190 13.44 11.46 12.25
C MET A 190 14.36 12.56 12.79
N LEU A 191 13.85 13.37 13.72
CA LEU A 191 14.60 14.48 14.32
C LEU A 191 15.73 14.02 15.25
N ALA A 192 15.56 12.88 15.94
CA ALA A 192 16.61 12.29 16.77
C ALA A 192 17.82 11.84 15.92
N GLY A 193 17.57 11.26 14.73
CA GLY A 193 18.57 11.10 13.68
C GLY A 193 19.73 10.14 14.00
N HIS A 194 19.56 9.18 14.91
CA HIS A 194 20.60 8.19 15.23
C HIS A 194 20.11 6.75 15.25
N VAL A 195 21.07 5.83 15.13
CA VAL A 195 20.86 4.39 14.96
C VAL A 195 20.09 3.78 16.12
N ALA A 196 19.10 2.93 15.80
CA ALA A 196 18.31 2.14 16.75
C ALA A 196 17.65 2.96 17.87
N GLY A 197 17.44 4.25 17.64
CA GLY A 197 16.94 5.20 18.64
C GLY A 197 15.84 6.10 18.11
N GLY A 198 15.58 7.18 18.84
CA GLY A 198 14.46 8.09 18.59
C GLY A 198 13.10 7.47 18.94
N GLY A 199 12.17 8.26 19.46
CA GLY A 199 10.77 7.86 19.66
C GLY A 199 10.58 6.57 20.46
N ILE A 200 9.75 5.66 19.93
CA ILE A 200 9.39 4.39 20.56
C ILE A 200 9.77 3.23 19.64
N VAL A 201 10.46 2.25 20.20
CA VAL A 201 10.83 0.99 19.53
C VAL A 201 10.25 -0.19 20.30
N VAL A 202 9.44 -1.01 19.65
CA VAL A 202 8.88 -2.22 20.24
C VAL A 202 9.60 -3.45 19.70
N ARG A 203 10.33 -4.18 20.56
CA ARG A 203 10.98 -5.45 20.22
C ARG A 203 10.25 -6.61 20.85
N GLN A 204 9.86 -7.58 20.04
CA GLN A 204 9.20 -8.81 20.51
C GLN A 204 10.27 -9.88 20.71
N THR A 205 10.55 -10.21 21.97
CA THR A 205 11.63 -11.14 22.35
C THR A 205 11.17 -12.59 22.32
N HIS A 206 9.89 -12.84 22.58
CA HIS A 206 9.24 -14.13 22.49
C HIS A 206 7.73 -13.94 22.35
N VAL A 207 7.09 -14.68 21.44
CA VAL A 207 5.63 -14.61 21.24
C VAL A 207 5.11 -15.99 20.87
N ASP A 208 4.17 -16.50 21.66
CA ASP A 208 3.38 -17.68 21.36
C ASP A 208 1.97 -17.56 21.98
N SER A 209 1.18 -18.64 21.92
CA SER A 209 -0.19 -18.65 22.47
C SER A 209 -0.25 -18.63 24.00
N ALA A 210 0.86 -18.92 24.69
CA ALA A 210 0.94 -18.91 26.14
C ALA A 210 1.37 -17.54 26.67
N ARG A 211 2.35 -16.88 26.03
CA ARG A 211 2.80 -15.55 26.42
C ARG A 211 3.43 -14.74 25.27
N ALA A 212 3.42 -13.43 25.40
CA ALA A 212 4.22 -12.50 24.60
C ALA A 212 5.07 -11.62 25.50
N ASP A 213 6.39 -11.66 25.30
CA ASP A 213 7.39 -10.88 26.01
C ASP A 213 8.00 -9.84 25.06
N LEU A 214 7.94 -8.58 25.44
CA LEU A 214 8.40 -7.45 24.62
C LEU A 214 9.22 -6.47 25.44
N THR A 215 10.20 -5.85 24.79
CA THR A 215 10.95 -4.72 25.31
C THR A 215 10.54 -3.47 24.53
N VAL A 216 10.01 -2.48 25.26
CA VAL A 216 9.70 -1.16 24.71
C VAL A 216 10.84 -0.21 25.08
N THR A 217 11.57 0.28 24.08
CA THR A 217 12.55 1.34 24.26
C THR A 217 11.90 2.68 23.95
N THR A 218 11.84 3.57 24.93
CA THR A 218 11.37 4.95 24.74
C THR A 218 12.53 5.91 24.91
N GLU A 219 12.74 6.78 23.95
CA GLU A 219 13.69 7.87 24.08
C GLU A 219 13.00 9.14 24.59
N VAL A 220 13.51 9.66 25.71
CA VAL A 220 13.02 10.87 26.35
C VAL A 220 14.11 11.93 26.33
N ARG A 221 13.75 13.15 25.95
CA ARG A 221 14.64 14.31 25.90
C ARG A 221 14.17 15.39 26.87
N ASN A 222 15.14 16.05 27.53
CA ASN A 222 14.90 17.19 28.38
C ASN A 222 15.55 18.46 27.78
N ASP A 223 14.75 19.26 27.07
CA ASP A 223 15.18 20.56 26.53
C ASP A 223 15.05 21.71 27.53
N ALA A 224 14.69 21.44 28.80
CA ALA A 224 14.67 22.48 29.83
C ALA A 224 16.09 22.87 30.25
N ALA A 225 16.26 24.10 30.71
CA ALA A 225 17.52 24.60 31.27
C ALA A 225 17.92 23.97 32.63
N THR A 226 17.11 23.06 33.17
CA THR A 226 17.34 22.41 34.46
C THR A 226 17.06 20.92 34.36
N ALA A 227 17.69 20.15 35.24
CA ALA A 227 17.43 18.73 35.35
C ALA A 227 15.97 18.44 35.70
N ARG A 228 15.42 17.35 35.18
CA ARG A 228 14.03 16.95 35.37
C ARG A 228 13.95 15.54 35.95
N ARG A 229 13.11 15.38 36.98
CA ARG A 229 12.74 14.09 37.54
C ARG A 229 11.41 13.60 36.97
N PHE A 230 11.38 12.36 36.52
CA PHE A 230 10.21 11.78 35.85
C PHE A 230 10.18 10.25 35.95
N ILE A 231 9.08 9.66 35.49
CA ILE A 231 8.93 8.22 35.21
C ILE A 231 8.40 8.04 33.78
N VAL A 232 8.66 6.88 33.20
CA VAL A 232 8.03 6.44 31.95
C VAL A 232 7.13 5.25 32.24
N THR A 233 5.88 5.32 31.79
CA THR A 233 4.90 4.24 31.93
C THR A 233 4.53 3.70 30.56
N GLN A 234 4.40 2.39 30.47
CA GLN A 234 3.90 1.70 29.29
C GLN A 234 2.60 0.99 29.67
N ARG A 235 1.53 1.24 28.93
CA ARG A 235 0.24 0.59 29.12
C ARG A 235 -0.22 0.00 27.80
N LEU A 236 -0.23 -1.32 27.71
CA LEU A 236 -0.71 -2.03 26.53
C LEU A 236 -2.21 -2.28 26.68
N LEU A 237 -2.99 -1.76 25.73
CA LEU A 237 -4.43 -1.84 25.68
C LEU A 237 -4.90 -2.74 24.55
N ARG A 238 -6.00 -3.43 24.78
CA ARG A 238 -6.77 -4.12 23.75
C ARG A 238 -8.25 -3.96 24.01
N ASP A 239 -9.00 -3.55 23.00
CA ASP A 239 -10.44 -3.30 23.10
C ASP A 239 -10.77 -2.37 24.29
N GLY A 240 -9.93 -1.37 24.53
CA GLY A 240 -10.01 -0.42 25.66
C GLY A 240 -9.61 -0.97 27.04
N LYS A 241 -9.22 -2.25 27.14
CA LYS A 241 -8.84 -2.91 28.40
C LYS A 241 -7.33 -3.07 28.50
N THR A 242 -6.78 -2.90 29.70
CA THR A 242 -5.34 -3.09 29.94
C THR A 242 -4.95 -4.57 29.90
N ALA A 243 -4.10 -4.92 28.94
CA ALA A 243 -3.51 -6.26 28.79
C ALA A 243 -2.21 -6.38 29.60
N ALA A 244 -1.38 -5.34 29.64
CA ALA A 244 -0.16 -5.27 30.44
C ALA A 244 0.20 -3.83 30.80
N VAL A 245 0.95 -3.65 31.88
CA VAL A 245 1.46 -2.34 32.32
C VAL A 245 2.83 -2.48 32.97
N THR A 246 3.71 -1.53 32.73
CA THR A 246 4.99 -1.39 33.44
C THR A 246 5.34 0.08 33.64
N ALA A 247 6.21 0.37 34.60
CA ALA A 247 6.67 1.72 34.90
C ALA A 247 8.14 1.69 35.29
N SER A 248 8.88 2.74 34.94
CA SER A 248 10.26 2.90 35.36
C SER A 248 10.34 3.28 36.84
N THR A 249 11.53 3.14 37.42
CA THR A 249 11.86 3.89 38.64
C THR A 249 11.89 5.38 38.34
N VAL A 250 11.95 6.23 39.37
CA VAL A 250 12.18 7.66 39.19
C VAL A 250 13.56 7.87 38.56
N LEU A 251 13.59 8.61 37.46
CA LEU A 251 14.77 8.98 36.69
C LEU A 251 15.07 10.46 36.90
N ASP A 252 16.34 10.84 36.75
CA ASP A 252 16.80 12.23 36.69
C ASP A 252 17.56 12.42 35.38
N LEU A 253 17.11 13.36 34.54
CA LEU A 253 17.72 13.67 33.26
C LEU A 253 18.22 15.11 33.27
N ALA A 254 19.51 15.27 33.02
CA ALA A 254 20.18 16.57 32.98
C ALA A 254 19.55 17.51 31.93
N ALA A 255 19.82 18.81 32.06
CA ALA A 255 19.44 19.79 31.05
C ALA A 255 20.06 19.44 29.69
N SER A 256 19.29 19.61 28.62
CA SER A 256 19.69 19.35 27.23
C SER A 256 20.17 17.92 26.94
N ALA A 257 19.79 16.95 27.76
CA ALA A 257 20.16 15.54 27.60
C ALA A 257 19.00 14.71 27.05
N ALA A 258 19.33 13.56 26.45
CA ALA A 258 18.39 12.51 26.04
C ALA A 258 18.75 11.18 26.69
N LEU A 259 17.74 10.33 26.90
CA LEU A 259 17.85 9.01 27.50
C LEU A 259 16.97 8.02 26.73
N SER A 260 17.58 6.98 26.18
CA SER A 260 16.89 5.80 25.67
C SER A 260 16.67 4.80 26.81
N LEU A 261 15.41 4.53 27.15
CA LEU A 261 15.01 3.71 28.29
C LEU A 261 14.28 2.43 27.83
N PRO A 262 14.89 1.24 27.97
CA PRO A 262 14.20 -0.03 27.76
C PRO A 262 13.31 -0.39 28.96
N GLN A 263 12.10 -0.88 28.69
CA GLN A 263 11.16 -1.41 29.68
C GLN A 263 10.52 -2.70 29.17
N ASP A 264 10.58 -3.75 29.99
CA ASP A 264 10.01 -5.04 29.64
C ASP A 264 8.51 -5.11 30.01
N LEU A 265 7.74 -5.74 29.14
CA LEU A 265 6.31 -6.02 29.25
C LEU A 265 6.07 -7.49 28.91
N SER A 266 5.15 -8.12 29.63
CA SER A 266 4.71 -9.50 29.34
C SER A 266 3.19 -9.57 29.34
N VAL A 267 2.63 -10.24 28.34
CA VAL A 267 1.20 -10.48 28.16
C VAL A 267 0.96 -11.98 28.25
N ALA A 268 0.18 -12.41 29.25
CA ALA A 268 -0.26 -13.81 29.35
C ALA A 268 -1.41 -14.08 28.37
N GLN A 269 -1.37 -15.23 27.70
CA GLN A 269 -2.40 -15.68 26.75
C GLN A 269 -2.79 -14.58 25.73
N PRO A 270 -1.81 -14.03 24.98
CA PRO A 270 -2.09 -12.98 24.03
C PRO A 270 -3.00 -13.50 22.91
N ARG A 271 -3.90 -12.65 22.39
CA ARG A 271 -4.41 -12.88 21.03
C ARG A 271 -3.35 -12.37 20.07
N LEU A 272 -2.94 -13.26 19.18
CA LEU A 272 -1.85 -13.01 18.25
C LEU A 272 -2.37 -12.30 17.00
N TRP A 273 -1.54 -11.45 16.44
CA TRP A 273 -1.75 -10.94 15.09
C TRP A 273 -1.41 -12.04 14.08
N SER A 274 -2.30 -12.25 13.11
CA SER A 274 -2.12 -13.22 12.02
C SER A 274 -2.84 -12.75 10.76
N LEU A 275 -2.70 -13.50 9.66
CA LEU A 275 -3.34 -13.19 8.38
C LEU A 275 -4.87 -13.25 8.43
N ASP A 276 -5.42 -14.12 9.28
CA ASP A 276 -6.88 -14.37 9.38
C ASP A 276 -7.49 -13.70 10.63
N ASP A 277 -6.68 -13.53 11.68
CA ASP A 277 -7.04 -12.82 12.91
C ASP A 277 -5.98 -11.72 13.20
N PRO A 278 -6.08 -10.54 12.55
CA PRO A 278 -5.12 -9.45 12.72
C PRO A 278 -5.35 -8.68 14.02
N ALA A 279 -5.19 -9.35 15.17
CA ALA A 279 -5.41 -8.74 16.47
C ALA A 279 -4.37 -7.64 16.79
N LEU A 280 -4.86 -6.42 17.01
CA LEU A 280 -4.04 -5.24 17.31
C LEU A 280 -4.20 -4.78 18.77
N TYR A 281 -3.15 -4.16 19.28
CA TYR A 281 -3.07 -3.53 20.59
C TYR A 281 -2.67 -2.06 20.43
N GLU A 282 -3.05 -1.23 21.39
CA GLU A 282 -2.59 0.16 21.51
C GLU A 282 -1.60 0.23 22.68
N LEU A 283 -0.33 0.50 22.39
CA LEU A 283 0.69 0.80 23.38
C LEU A 283 0.63 2.29 23.70
N GLU A 284 0.17 2.62 24.91
CA GLU A 284 0.26 3.97 25.44
C GLU A 284 1.57 4.12 26.23
N THR A 285 2.47 4.94 25.71
CA THR A 285 3.69 5.38 26.38
C THR A 285 3.46 6.76 26.96
N ALA A 286 3.71 6.96 28.26
CA ALA A 286 3.56 8.27 28.90
C ALA A 286 4.79 8.63 29.74
N VAL A 287 5.19 9.89 29.65
CA VAL A 287 6.22 10.51 30.50
C VAL A 287 5.50 11.30 31.58
N MET A 288 5.78 10.98 32.85
CA MET A 288 5.15 11.64 33.99
C MET A 288 6.16 12.37 34.86
N ALA A 289 5.91 13.65 35.15
CA ALA A 289 6.73 14.46 36.05
C ALA A 289 5.83 15.15 37.09
N GLY A 290 6.24 15.14 38.36
CA GLY A 290 5.46 15.75 39.44
C GLY A 290 4.04 15.20 39.60
N GLY A 291 3.83 13.92 39.28
CA GLY A 291 2.53 13.24 39.36
C GLY A 291 1.56 13.55 38.20
N LYS A 292 2.02 14.21 37.12
CA LYS A 292 1.21 14.53 35.94
C LYS A 292 1.85 13.97 34.68
N VAL A 293 1.04 13.57 33.70
CA VAL A 293 1.51 13.26 32.34
C VAL A 293 1.96 14.57 31.68
N VAL A 294 3.20 14.62 31.22
CA VAL A 294 3.78 15.78 30.51
C VAL A 294 3.93 15.54 29.02
N ASP A 295 4.03 14.28 28.59
CA ASP A 295 3.96 13.85 27.20
C ASP A 295 3.46 12.41 27.10
N SER A 296 2.85 12.06 25.98
CA SER A 296 2.38 10.70 25.71
C SER A 296 2.28 10.41 24.22
N ARG A 297 2.48 9.14 23.86
CA ARG A 297 2.32 8.63 22.51
C ARG A 297 1.51 7.34 22.53
N ARG A 298 0.74 7.13 21.47
CA ARG A 298 0.04 5.88 21.19
C ARG A 298 0.70 5.23 19.99
N THR A 299 1.10 3.98 20.15
CA THR A 299 1.69 3.17 19.08
C THR A 299 0.87 1.91 18.92
N ARG A 300 0.31 1.71 17.73
CA ARG A 300 -0.37 0.47 17.39
C ARG A 300 0.65 -0.64 17.17
N ILE A 301 0.41 -1.82 17.75
CA ILE A 301 1.26 -2.99 17.56
C ILE A 301 0.43 -4.27 17.40
N GLY A 302 0.97 -5.25 16.70
CA GLY A 302 0.46 -6.62 16.65
C GLY A 302 1.47 -7.59 17.27
N LEU A 303 1.00 -8.53 18.09
CA LEU A 303 1.84 -9.53 18.75
C LEU A 303 1.95 -10.76 17.85
N ARG A 304 3.12 -11.02 17.26
CA ARG A 304 3.34 -12.15 16.37
C ARG A 304 4.79 -12.61 16.37
N SER A 305 5.00 -13.88 16.01
CA SER A 305 6.33 -14.41 15.70
C SER A 305 6.41 -14.80 14.23
N ILE A 306 7.48 -14.40 13.54
CA ILE A 306 7.80 -14.84 12.18
C ILE A 306 9.17 -15.52 12.21
N VAL A 307 9.23 -16.72 11.64
CA VAL A 307 10.49 -17.43 11.41
C VAL A 307 10.56 -17.82 9.95
N MET A 308 11.60 -17.37 9.25
CA MET A 308 11.89 -17.75 7.87
C MET A 308 13.19 -18.54 7.82
N THR A 309 13.15 -19.68 7.12
CA THR A 309 14.32 -20.47 6.75
C THR A 309 14.18 -20.90 5.29
N LYS A 310 15.17 -21.58 4.74
CA LYS A 310 15.05 -22.22 3.42
C LYS A 310 13.92 -23.26 3.31
N ASP A 311 13.47 -23.80 4.46
CA ASP A 311 12.48 -24.88 4.51
C ASP A 311 11.03 -24.35 4.60
N GLY A 312 10.86 -23.04 4.76
CA GLY A 312 9.55 -22.40 4.84
C GLY A 312 9.51 -21.15 5.72
N LEU A 313 8.30 -20.59 5.83
CA LEU A 313 7.95 -19.54 6.78
C LEU A 313 6.97 -20.12 7.81
N TRP A 314 7.14 -19.72 9.07
CA TRP A 314 6.21 -19.99 10.16
C TRP A 314 5.72 -18.68 10.77
N LEU A 315 4.41 -18.47 10.73
CA LEU A 315 3.73 -17.38 11.42
C LEU A 315 3.04 -17.96 12.67
N ASN A 316 3.42 -17.48 13.85
CA ASN A 316 2.92 -17.99 15.14
C ASN A 316 3.06 -19.52 15.28
N GLY A 317 4.16 -20.08 14.78
CA GLY A 317 4.43 -21.53 14.78
C GLY A 317 3.70 -22.35 13.73
N ARG A 318 2.81 -21.75 12.91
CA ARG A 318 2.12 -22.42 11.80
C ARG A 318 2.89 -22.20 10.50
N LYS A 319 3.22 -23.28 9.78
CA LYS A 319 3.85 -23.19 8.45
C LYS A 319 2.89 -22.52 7.47
N THR A 320 3.35 -21.47 6.81
CA THR A 320 2.53 -20.61 5.95
C THR A 320 3.27 -20.31 4.65
N PHE A 321 2.58 -20.44 3.52
CA PHE A 321 3.03 -19.93 2.23
C PHE A 321 2.33 -18.60 1.98
N LEU A 322 3.08 -17.56 1.62
CA LEU A 322 2.52 -16.24 1.37
C LEU A 322 2.18 -16.10 -0.12
N ARG A 323 0.89 -16.11 -0.44
CA ARG A 323 0.40 -15.70 -1.77
C ARG A 323 0.39 -14.17 -1.81
N GLY A 324 1.07 -13.53 -2.75
CA GLY A 324 1.13 -12.08 -2.76
C GLY A 324 1.24 -11.44 -4.11
N VAL A 325 1.40 -10.12 -4.04
CA VAL A 325 1.26 -9.23 -5.18
C VAL A 325 2.16 -8.01 -5.02
N ASN A 326 2.61 -7.45 -6.14
CA ASN A 326 3.34 -6.20 -6.23
C ASN A 326 2.34 -5.05 -6.40
N ARG A 327 2.59 -3.93 -5.73
CA ARG A 327 1.75 -2.74 -5.79
C ARG A 327 2.60 -1.50 -6.03
N HIS A 328 2.27 -0.71 -7.04
CA HIS A 328 2.53 0.73 -7.04
C HIS A 328 1.38 1.45 -6.33
N GLN A 329 1.68 2.50 -5.57
CA GLN A 329 0.66 3.25 -4.80
C GLN A 329 -0.18 4.21 -5.66
N GLU A 330 0.12 4.31 -6.96
CA GLU A 330 -0.54 5.22 -7.89
C GLU A 330 -2.06 5.00 -7.90
N TYR A 331 -2.79 6.10 -7.86
CA TYR A 331 -4.22 6.16 -8.15
C TYR A 331 -4.45 7.07 -9.36
N PRO A 332 -5.33 6.72 -10.32
CA PRO A 332 -5.52 7.52 -11.52
C PRO A 332 -5.88 8.97 -11.19
N TYR A 333 -5.39 9.91 -12.01
CA TYR A 333 -5.55 11.36 -11.88
C TYR A 333 -4.78 12.00 -10.71
N VAL A 334 -5.00 11.52 -9.48
CA VAL A 334 -4.45 12.13 -8.24
C VAL A 334 -3.06 11.61 -7.85
N GLY A 335 -2.56 10.59 -8.55
CA GLY A 335 -1.24 10.02 -8.31
C GLY A 335 -1.13 9.42 -6.92
N TYR A 336 -0.23 9.96 -6.10
CA TYR A 336 0.02 9.48 -4.75
C TYR A 336 -0.83 10.16 -3.66
N ALA A 337 -1.60 11.20 -3.99
CA ALA A 337 -2.30 12.03 -3.01
C ALA A 337 -3.60 11.39 -2.50
N LEU A 338 -3.46 10.27 -1.78
CA LEU A 338 -4.58 9.50 -1.23
C LEU A 338 -4.87 9.83 0.23
N SER A 339 -6.14 9.77 0.61
CA SER A 339 -6.57 9.77 2.01
C SER A 339 -6.26 8.45 2.71
N PRO A 340 -6.27 8.44 4.06
CA PRO A 340 -6.23 7.20 4.82
C PRO A 340 -7.39 6.25 4.50
N GLU A 341 -8.58 6.78 4.24
CA GLU A 341 -9.75 6.00 3.88
C GLU A 341 -9.58 5.29 2.54
N ALA A 342 -9.07 5.97 1.52
CA ALA A 342 -8.74 5.36 0.23
C ALA A 342 -7.70 4.24 0.38
N SER A 343 -6.66 4.47 1.19
CA SER A 343 -5.65 3.45 1.50
C SER A 343 -6.26 2.22 2.18
N ARG A 344 -7.20 2.40 3.11
CA ARG A 344 -7.96 1.29 3.73
C ARG A 344 -8.81 0.52 2.71
N ARG A 345 -9.44 1.22 1.76
CA ARG A 345 -10.22 0.57 0.69
C ARG A 345 -9.33 -0.33 -0.17
N GLU A 346 -8.15 0.15 -0.56
CA GLU A 346 -7.21 -0.64 -1.35
C GLU A 346 -6.66 -1.84 -0.59
N ALA A 347 -6.27 -1.70 0.68
CA ALA A 347 -5.79 -2.84 1.48
C ALA A 347 -6.88 -3.93 1.62
N ARG A 348 -8.14 -3.54 1.85
CA ARG A 348 -9.28 -4.46 1.88
C ARG A 348 -9.50 -5.15 0.54
N LEU A 349 -9.40 -4.39 -0.56
CA LEU A 349 -9.52 -4.94 -1.91
C LEU A 349 -8.45 -5.99 -2.20
N ILE A 350 -7.19 -5.71 -1.82
CA ILE A 350 -6.06 -6.65 -1.98
C ILE A 350 -6.31 -7.94 -1.17
N LYS A 351 -6.70 -7.81 0.10
CA LYS A 351 -7.02 -8.97 0.95
C LYS A 351 -8.21 -9.77 0.38
N ALA A 352 -9.24 -9.07 -0.10
CA ALA A 352 -10.40 -9.69 -0.73
C ALA A 352 -10.05 -10.43 -2.02
N ALA A 353 -9.05 -9.95 -2.78
CA ALA A 353 -8.54 -10.57 -4.00
C ALA A 353 -7.76 -11.88 -3.77
N GLY A 354 -7.46 -12.24 -2.52
CA GLY A 354 -6.86 -13.52 -2.17
C GLY A 354 -5.38 -13.47 -1.78
N PHE A 355 -4.82 -12.27 -1.64
CA PHE A 355 -3.44 -12.06 -1.25
C PHE A 355 -3.29 -11.94 0.27
N ASP A 356 -2.17 -12.45 0.77
CA ASP A 356 -1.77 -12.41 2.19
C ASP A 356 -0.54 -11.53 2.41
N TYR A 357 0.16 -11.16 1.34
CA TYR A 357 1.24 -10.20 1.43
C TYR A 357 1.33 -9.28 0.21
N VAL A 358 1.93 -8.11 0.43
CA VAL A 358 2.17 -7.10 -0.60
C VAL A 358 3.65 -6.75 -0.62
N ARG A 359 4.26 -6.76 -1.80
CA ARG A 359 5.57 -6.15 -2.04
C ARG A 359 5.38 -4.70 -2.46
N LEU A 360 5.99 -3.77 -1.73
CA LEU A 360 5.88 -2.34 -1.98
C LEU A 360 6.84 -1.91 -3.08
N SER A 361 6.45 -2.21 -4.31
CA SER A 361 7.27 -1.98 -5.49
C SER A 361 7.30 -0.50 -5.86
N HIS A 362 8.45 0.16 -5.93
CA HIS A 362 9.72 -0.21 -5.29
C HIS A 362 10.17 0.98 -4.45
N TYR A 363 9.37 1.36 -3.45
CA TYR A 363 9.59 2.53 -2.61
C TYR A 363 8.68 2.48 -1.37
N PRO A 364 9.03 3.22 -0.29
CA PRO A 364 8.21 3.27 0.91
C PRO A 364 6.84 3.90 0.62
N GLN A 365 5.78 3.16 0.91
CA GLN A 365 4.41 3.60 0.63
C GLN A 365 3.82 4.33 1.83
N ASP A 366 2.58 4.79 1.67
CA ASP A 366 1.89 5.62 2.65
C ASP A 366 1.75 4.91 4.00
N PRO A 367 2.11 5.55 5.14
CA PRO A 367 1.83 4.99 6.47
C PRO A 367 0.37 4.58 6.68
N ALA A 368 -0.59 5.26 6.05
CA ALA A 368 -1.99 4.87 6.11
C ALA A 368 -2.28 3.52 5.42
N PHE A 369 -1.52 3.17 4.38
CA PHE A 369 -1.58 1.83 3.78
C PHE A 369 -0.94 0.78 4.69
N MET A 370 0.15 1.12 5.38
CA MET A 370 0.79 0.23 6.37
C MET A 370 -0.14 -0.04 7.57
N ASP A 371 -0.80 1.00 8.08
CA ASP A 371 -1.86 0.88 9.09
C ASP A 371 -3.01 0.00 8.60
N ALA A 372 -3.44 0.18 7.35
CA ALA A 372 -4.49 -0.64 6.78
C ALA A 372 -4.05 -2.11 6.62
N ALA A 373 -2.80 -2.37 6.24
CA ALA A 373 -2.24 -3.72 6.15
C ALA A 373 -2.20 -4.42 7.53
N ASP A 374 -1.83 -3.69 8.58
CA ASP A 374 -1.92 -4.13 9.97
C ASP A 374 -3.36 -4.51 10.34
N GLU A 375 -4.34 -3.69 9.93
CA GLU A 375 -5.77 -3.88 10.24
C GLU A 375 -6.40 -5.07 9.50
N VAL A 376 -5.99 -5.34 8.26
CA VAL A 376 -6.62 -6.39 7.41
C VAL A 376 -5.86 -7.73 7.39
N GLY A 377 -4.70 -7.81 8.05
CA GLY A 377 -3.90 -9.05 8.05
C GLY A 377 -3.18 -9.28 6.72
N LEU A 378 -2.52 -8.24 6.21
CA LEU A 378 -1.57 -8.32 5.10
C LEU A 378 -0.15 -8.18 5.64
N LEU A 379 0.74 -9.09 5.26
CA LEU A 379 2.18 -8.91 5.45
C LEU A 379 2.74 -7.97 4.36
N VAL A 380 3.81 -7.26 4.67
CA VAL A 380 4.40 -6.26 3.78
C VAL A 380 5.91 -6.47 3.66
N LEU A 381 6.39 -6.58 2.43
CA LEU A 381 7.81 -6.43 2.10
C LEU A 381 8.04 -4.95 1.75
N ASP A 382 8.61 -4.21 2.70
CA ASP A 382 8.79 -2.75 2.61
C ASP A 382 10.17 -2.42 2.04
N GLY A 383 10.22 -1.57 1.02
CA GLY A 383 11.40 -1.43 0.16
C GLY A 383 11.79 0.00 -0.15
N ILE A 384 13.09 0.23 -0.31
CA ILE A 384 13.66 1.54 -0.70
C ILE A 384 13.42 1.86 -2.18
N PRO A 385 13.39 3.16 -2.58
CA PRO A 385 13.31 3.60 -3.97
C PRO A 385 14.40 3.00 -4.85
N GLY A 386 14.04 2.25 -5.88
CA GLY A 386 15.01 1.81 -6.90
C GLY A 386 14.44 0.88 -7.97
N TRP A 387 14.88 1.06 -9.21
CA TRP A 387 14.66 0.11 -10.30
C TRP A 387 15.70 0.29 -11.41
N GLN A 388 16.50 -0.76 -11.67
CA GLN A 388 17.56 -0.80 -12.68
C GLN A 388 18.48 0.43 -12.69
N TYR A 389 18.79 0.97 -11.51
CA TYR A 389 19.55 2.20 -11.31
C TYR A 389 20.39 2.14 -10.04
N ALA A 390 21.72 2.13 -10.20
CA ALA A 390 22.69 2.16 -9.10
C ALA A 390 24.01 2.79 -9.59
N PRO A 391 24.05 4.12 -9.82
CA PRO A 391 25.28 4.80 -10.23
C PRO A 391 26.38 4.61 -9.18
N GLN A 392 27.64 4.57 -9.62
CA GLN A 392 28.81 4.54 -8.73
C GLN A 392 29.12 5.95 -8.19
N ASP A 393 28.14 6.57 -7.56
CA ASP A 393 28.24 7.89 -6.93
C ASP A 393 28.15 7.74 -5.40
N PRO A 394 29.17 8.19 -4.65
CA PRO A 394 29.14 8.19 -3.19
C PRO A 394 27.94 8.95 -2.59
N ALA A 395 27.47 10.03 -3.23
CA ALA A 395 26.31 10.79 -2.75
C ALA A 395 25.02 9.97 -2.87
N PHE A 396 24.82 9.28 -4.01
CA PHE A 396 23.72 8.34 -4.20
C PHE A 396 23.79 7.20 -3.18
N ALA A 397 24.96 6.58 -3.02
CA ALA A 397 25.14 5.48 -2.06
C ALA A 397 24.79 5.92 -0.61
N ALA A 398 25.24 7.11 -0.20
CA ALA A 398 24.91 7.67 1.11
C ALA A 398 23.41 7.96 1.26
N GLN A 399 22.78 8.54 0.23
CA GLN A 399 21.34 8.81 0.21
C GLN A 399 20.52 7.53 0.33
N VAL A 400 20.89 6.46 -0.38
CA VAL A 400 20.19 5.18 -0.36
C VAL A 400 20.32 4.49 1.01
N VAL A 401 21.49 4.54 1.64
CA VAL A 401 21.68 4.05 3.02
C VAL A 401 20.85 4.84 4.01
N GLN A 402 20.82 6.18 3.89
CA GLN A 402 19.98 7.04 4.72
C GLN A 402 18.48 6.71 4.53
N THR A 403 18.05 6.50 3.29
CA THR A 403 16.67 6.11 2.96
C THR A 403 16.29 4.77 3.60
N CYS A 404 17.20 3.78 3.62
CA CYS A 404 16.98 2.52 4.34
C CYS A 404 16.79 2.76 5.85
N ARG A 405 17.58 3.64 6.47
CA ARG A 405 17.43 3.98 7.90
C ARG A 405 16.09 4.63 8.20
N ASP A 406 15.70 5.61 7.39
CA ASP A 406 14.51 6.41 7.65
C ASP A 406 13.23 5.59 7.42
N MET A 407 13.22 4.68 6.43
CA MET A 407 12.15 3.69 6.24
C MET A 407 11.98 2.82 7.49
N ILE A 408 13.08 2.23 7.98
CA ILE A 408 13.01 1.37 9.18
C ILE A 408 12.55 2.15 10.40
N ARG A 409 13.06 3.37 10.63
CA ARG A 409 12.67 4.19 11.78
C ARG A 409 11.18 4.51 11.77
N ARG A 410 10.62 4.85 10.60
CA ARG A 410 9.20 5.13 10.41
C ARG A 410 8.34 3.89 10.70
N ASP A 411 8.71 2.75 10.14
CA ASP A 411 7.78 1.61 10.02
C ASP A 411 8.05 0.44 10.98
N ARG A 412 9.14 0.48 11.77
CA ARG A 412 9.60 -0.62 12.65
C ARG A 412 8.60 -1.17 13.67
N ASN A 413 7.50 -0.47 13.94
CA ASN A 413 6.48 -0.90 14.89
C ASN A 413 5.25 -1.55 14.22
N HIS A 414 5.16 -1.52 12.89
CA HIS A 414 4.04 -2.14 12.16
C HIS A 414 4.03 -3.66 12.32
N ALA A 415 2.83 -4.22 12.51
CA ALA A 415 2.65 -5.66 12.63
C ALA A 415 2.87 -6.37 11.29
N SER A 416 2.50 -5.71 10.20
CA SER A 416 2.52 -6.19 8.82
C SER A 416 3.93 -6.37 8.25
N VAL A 417 4.93 -5.61 8.71
CA VAL A 417 6.28 -5.69 8.12
C VAL A 417 6.85 -7.11 8.29
N LEU A 418 7.10 -7.76 7.15
CA LEU A 418 7.68 -9.10 7.02
C LEU A 418 9.20 -9.04 6.99
N ALA A 419 9.73 -8.17 6.14
CA ALA A 419 11.16 -7.97 5.90
C ALA A 419 11.39 -6.60 5.24
N TRP A 420 12.64 -6.16 5.26
CA TRP A 420 13.09 -4.88 4.73
C TRP A 420 13.85 -5.10 3.42
N GLU A 421 13.24 -4.76 2.28
CA GLU A 421 13.89 -4.71 0.97
C GLU A 421 14.77 -3.45 0.88
N CYS A 422 15.84 -3.39 1.69
CA CYS A 422 16.92 -2.42 1.52
C CYS A 422 17.84 -2.87 0.36
N SER A 423 17.24 -3.07 -0.81
CA SER A 423 17.91 -3.48 -2.04
C SER A 423 17.30 -2.71 -3.20
N LEU A 424 18.13 -2.12 -4.05
CA LEU A 424 17.64 -1.47 -5.27
C LEU A 424 17.14 -2.54 -6.24
N ASN A 425 15.84 -2.51 -6.61
CA ASN A 425 15.23 -3.56 -7.41
C ASN A 425 15.96 -3.73 -8.76
N GLU A 426 16.26 -4.97 -9.13
CA GLU A 426 16.95 -5.34 -10.38
C GLU A 426 18.18 -4.49 -10.74
N SER A 427 18.87 -3.95 -9.72
CA SER A 427 19.98 -3.01 -9.91
C SER A 427 21.29 -3.63 -9.43
N PRO A 428 22.26 -3.94 -10.32
CA PRO A 428 23.56 -4.42 -9.90
C PRO A 428 24.25 -3.37 -9.02
N MET A 429 24.50 -3.72 -7.77
CA MET A 429 25.13 -2.83 -6.78
C MET A 429 26.57 -3.26 -6.48
N ALA A 430 27.41 -2.29 -6.12
CA ALA A 430 28.73 -2.59 -5.59
C ALA A 430 28.60 -3.37 -4.26
N ASP A 431 29.49 -4.36 -4.06
CA ASP A 431 29.45 -5.22 -2.86
C ASP A 431 29.43 -4.44 -1.55
N ALA A 432 30.20 -3.34 -1.46
CA ALA A 432 30.23 -2.50 -0.28
C ALA A 432 28.88 -1.83 0.04
N LEU A 433 28.10 -1.45 -0.98
CA LEU A 433 26.76 -0.89 -0.79
C LEU A 433 25.78 -1.98 -0.32
N VAL A 434 25.87 -3.18 -0.90
CA VAL A 434 25.06 -4.33 -0.49
C VAL A 434 25.31 -4.69 0.98
N ASP A 435 26.57 -4.74 1.40
CA ASP A 435 26.93 -5.00 2.80
C ASP A 435 26.44 -3.89 3.73
N ALA A 436 26.58 -2.62 3.32
CA ALA A 436 26.11 -1.48 4.10
C ALA A 436 24.59 -1.49 4.30
N LEU A 437 23.82 -1.83 3.26
CA LEU A 437 22.36 -1.89 3.34
C LEU A 437 21.88 -3.06 4.21
N HIS A 438 22.48 -4.24 4.06
CA HIS A 438 22.23 -5.38 4.94
C HIS A 438 22.53 -5.04 6.41
N ALA A 439 23.71 -4.48 6.69
CA ALA A 439 24.10 -4.07 8.05
C ALA A 439 23.15 -3.01 8.63
N THR A 440 22.73 -2.04 7.82
CA THR A 440 21.82 -0.96 8.23
C THR A 440 20.51 -1.50 8.82
N VAL A 441 19.96 -2.57 8.24
CA VAL A 441 18.74 -3.22 8.76
C VAL A 441 18.93 -3.69 10.20
N HIS A 442 20.01 -4.42 10.47
CA HIS A 442 20.29 -4.96 11.80
C HIS A 442 20.84 -3.94 12.79
N GLU A 443 21.43 -2.85 12.30
CA GLU A 443 21.83 -1.71 13.11
C GLU A 443 20.61 -0.93 13.62
N GLU A 444 19.64 -0.61 12.76
CA GLU A 444 18.44 0.13 13.18
C GLU A 444 17.46 -0.72 13.98
N LEU A 445 17.35 -2.02 13.68
CA LEU A 445 16.44 -2.93 14.36
C LEU A 445 17.11 -4.28 14.68
N PRO A 446 18.02 -4.33 15.67
CA PRO A 446 18.60 -5.59 16.12
C PRO A 446 17.57 -6.47 16.81
N GLY A 447 17.59 -7.77 16.49
CA GLY A 447 16.79 -8.78 17.17
C GLY A 447 16.42 -9.96 16.27
N PRO A 448 15.89 -11.05 16.84
CA PRO A 448 15.32 -12.15 16.07
C PRO A 448 14.08 -11.67 15.29
N GLY A 449 13.80 -12.31 14.15
CA GLY A 449 12.62 -11.99 13.34
C GLY A 449 12.71 -10.70 12.53
N VAL A 450 13.87 -10.04 12.51
CA VAL A 450 14.17 -8.92 11.62
C VAL A 450 15.00 -9.43 10.46
N TYR A 451 14.49 -9.24 9.25
CA TYR A 451 15.09 -9.78 8.03
C TYR A 451 15.35 -8.66 7.03
N SER A 452 16.57 -8.60 6.53
CA SER A 452 16.92 -7.89 5.32
C SER A 452 16.57 -8.74 4.10
N ALA A 453 16.09 -8.11 3.03
CA ALA A 453 15.69 -8.78 1.80
C ALA A 453 16.31 -8.11 0.57
N GLY A 454 16.66 -8.90 -0.43
CA GLY A 454 17.14 -8.34 -1.69
C GLY A 454 17.44 -9.37 -2.76
N TRP A 455 17.58 -8.88 -3.99
CA TRP A 455 17.72 -9.72 -5.17
C TRP A 455 19.15 -10.18 -5.45
N MET A 456 20.13 -9.69 -4.67
CA MET A 456 21.52 -10.14 -4.74
C MET A 456 21.76 -11.26 -3.72
N PRO A 457 22.20 -12.46 -4.13
CA PRO A 457 22.18 -13.65 -3.28
C PRO A 457 23.20 -13.63 -2.12
N ARG A 458 24.16 -12.68 -2.11
CA ARG A 458 25.32 -12.69 -1.22
C ARG A 458 24.99 -12.30 0.23
N ALA A 459 24.37 -11.14 0.47
CA ALA A 459 24.31 -10.55 1.81
C ALA A 459 22.96 -10.72 2.53
N TYR A 460 21.84 -10.46 1.84
CA TYR A 460 20.52 -10.39 2.47
C TYR A 460 20.08 -11.71 3.10
N ASP A 461 19.31 -11.63 4.19
CA ASP A 461 18.76 -12.79 4.89
C ASP A 461 17.74 -13.55 4.02
N VAL A 462 16.90 -12.79 3.31
CA VAL A 462 15.89 -13.31 2.39
C VAL A 462 16.31 -13.00 0.96
N TYR A 463 16.42 -14.04 0.13
CA TYR A 463 16.69 -13.89 -1.29
C TYR A 463 15.40 -13.60 -2.04
N LEU A 464 15.40 -12.51 -2.81
CA LEU A 464 14.33 -12.16 -3.72
C LEU A 464 14.71 -12.64 -5.13
N GLN A 465 13.89 -13.50 -5.70
CA GLN A 465 14.11 -14.02 -7.05
C GLN A 465 12.94 -13.67 -7.94
N ALA A 466 13.18 -12.85 -8.96
CA ALA A 466 12.22 -12.72 -10.05
C ALA A 466 12.12 -14.04 -10.82
N ARG A 467 10.90 -14.48 -11.15
CA ARG A 467 10.70 -15.75 -11.88
C ARG A 467 11.44 -15.76 -13.22
N GLN A 468 11.50 -14.64 -13.92
CA GLN A 468 12.22 -14.55 -15.21
C GLN A 468 13.72 -14.87 -15.07
N HIS A 469 14.34 -14.54 -13.94
CA HIS A 469 15.79 -14.76 -13.74
C HIS A 469 16.17 -16.22 -13.48
N ARG A 470 15.20 -17.09 -13.15
CA ARG A 470 15.43 -18.53 -12.94
C ARG A 470 15.08 -19.39 -14.16
N LEU A 471 14.52 -18.83 -15.22
CA LEU A 471 14.23 -19.60 -16.42
C LEU A 471 15.45 -19.55 -17.35
N PRO A 472 15.79 -20.64 -18.05
CA PRO A 472 16.88 -20.61 -19.02
C PRO A 472 16.63 -19.54 -20.08
N GLU A 473 17.62 -18.68 -20.35
CA GLU A 473 17.61 -17.84 -21.56
C GLU A 473 17.51 -18.76 -22.79
N ALA A 474 16.61 -18.47 -23.74
CA ALA A 474 16.55 -19.33 -24.93
C ALA A 474 17.89 -19.29 -25.66
N GLY A 475 18.41 -20.50 -25.94
CA GLY A 475 19.71 -20.68 -26.58
C GLY A 475 20.88 -20.92 -25.62
N LYS A 476 20.73 -20.68 -24.31
CA LYS A 476 21.73 -21.10 -23.31
C LYS A 476 21.26 -22.39 -22.62
N LYS A 477 22.08 -23.45 -22.72
CA LYS A 477 21.84 -24.76 -22.08
C LYS A 477 22.21 -24.79 -20.59
N GLU A 478 22.71 -23.67 -20.06
CA GLU A 478 23.19 -23.62 -18.68
C GLU A 478 21.98 -23.53 -17.74
N ALA A 479 21.93 -24.46 -16.79
CA ALA A 479 20.95 -24.39 -15.71
C ALA A 479 21.20 -23.12 -14.89
N PRO A 480 20.13 -22.46 -14.40
CA PRO A 480 20.28 -21.37 -13.45
C PRO A 480 21.12 -21.83 -12.25
N PRO A 481 21.90 -20.93 -11.62
CA PRO A 481 22.59 -21.28 -10.39
C PRO A 481 21.56 -21.78 -9.36
N PRO A 482 21.93 -22.79 -8.53
CA PRO A 482 21.03 -23.29 -7.51
C PRO A 482 20.63 -22.15 -6.56
N ALA A 483 19.37 -22.17 -6.11
CA ALA A 483 18.91 -21.19 -5.14
C ALA A 483 19.82 -21.22 -3.89
N PRO A 484 20.18 -20.06 -3.33
CA PRO A 484 21.05 -20.00 -2.15
C PRO A 484 20.39 -20.70 -0.94
N ASP A 485 21.21 -21.18 0.00
CA ASP A 485 20.78 -21.89 1.21
C ASP A 485 20.15 -20.94 2.25
N LYS A 486 19.09 -20.22 1.86
CA LYS A 486 18.40 -19.18 2.63
C LYS A 486 16.92 -19.09 2.23
N PRO A 487 16.06 -18.43 3.03
CA PRO A 487 14.68 -18.15 2.62
C PRO A 487 14.63 -17.51 1.24
N LEU A 488 13.68 -17.98 0.42
CA LEU A 488 13.45 -17.51 -0.93
C LEU A 488 12.03 -16.96 -1.05
N ILE A 489 11.87 -15.76 -1.59
CA ILE A 489 10.58 -15.25 -2.07
C ILE A 489 10.69 -15.08 -3.58
N VAL A 490 9.71 -15.59 -4.32
CA VAL A 490 9.57 -15.23 -5.74
C VAL A 490 9.01 -13.81 -5.79
N SER A 491 9.85 -12.80 -5.90
CA SER A 491 9.47 -11.40 -5.66
C SER A 491 8.54 -10.83 -6.73
N GLU A 492 8.65 -11.34 -7.94
CA GLU A 492 7.87 -10.89 -9.10
C GLU A 492 7.75 -12.00 -10.15
N TYR A 493 6.56 -12.11 -10.74
CA TYR A 493 6.24 -12.98 -11.85
C TYR A 493 4.97 -12.53 -12.55
N GLY A 494 4.71 -13.02 -13.77
CA GLY A 494 3.43 -12.83 -14.44
C GLY A 494 3.42 -11.71 -15.47
N ASP A 495 4.34 -10.75 -15.40
CA ASP A 495 4.61 -9.77 -16.44
C ASP A 495 5.36 -10.41 -17.62
N TRP A 496 4.66 -11.23 -18.40
CA TRP A 496 5.24 -12.02 -19.49
C TRP A 496 4.49 -11.84 -20.81
N GLU A 497 5.27 -11.67 -21.87
CA GLU A 497 4.88 -11.99 -23.24
C GLU A 497 5.48 -13.37 -23.58
N TYR A 498 4.64 -14.39 -23.76
CA TYR A 498 5.11 -15.74 -24.11
C TYR A 498 5.82 -15.80 -25.47
N TYR A 499 5.91 -14.69 -26.22
CA TYR A 499 6.33 -14.70 -27.63
C TYR A 499 7.16 -13.52 -28.15
N ALA A 500 7.88 -12.80 -27.28
CA ALA A 500 8.95 -11.92 -27.72
C ALA A 500 10.30 -12.45 -27.22
N MET A 501 11.05 -13.09 -28.14
CA MET A 501 12.45 -13.56 -28.05
C MET A 501 12.77 -15.06 -27.83
N ASN A 502 11.87 -15.94 -27.38
CA ASN A 502 12.29 -17.30 -26.94
C ASN A 502 11.58 -18.52 -27.56
N ALA A 503 10.72 -18.36 -28.57
CA ALA A 503 10.09 -19.51 -29.23
C ALA A 503 11.02 -20.16 -30.28
N GLY A 504 11.70 -21.24 -29.87
CA GLY A 504 12.38 -22.17 -30.78
C GLY A 504 11.42 -22.90 -31.75
N PHE A 505 11.86 -24.05 -32.27
CA PHE A 505 11.29 -24.78 -33.44
C PHE A 505 9.86 -25.40 -33.30
N GLN A 506 9.01 -24.97 -32.37
CA GLN A 506 7.59 -25.37 -32.29
C GLN A 506 6.61 -24.30 -32.82
N GLN A 507 7.08 -23.45 -33.73
CA GLN A 507 6.30 -22.37 -34.36
C GLN A 507 5.04 -22.86 -35.09
N GLY A 508 4.99 -24.14 -35.50
CA GLY A 508 3.87 -24.73 -36.24
C GLY A 508 2.63 -25.09 -35.42
N GLN A 509 2.66 -25.06 -34.09
CA GLN A 509 1.48 -25.40 -33.26
C GLN A 509 0.64 -24.19 -32.83
N TRP A 510 1.12 -22.96 -33.07
CA TRP A 510 0.53 -21.73 -32.51
C TRP A 510 0.49 -20.56 -33.51
N GLY A 511 0.59 -20.87 -34.81
CA GLY A 511 0.74 -19.88 -35.90
C GLY A 511 -0.41 -18.89 -36.05
N ASP A 512 -1.58 -19.19 -35.48
CA ASP A 512 -2.80 -18.40 -35.63
C ASP A 512 -3.07 -17.44 -34.45
N LEU A 513 -2.23 -17.45 -33.39
CA LEU A 513 -2.43 -16.59 -32.23
C LEU A 513 -1.92 -15.16 -32.46
N LEU A 514 -2.78 -14.16 -32.26
CA LEU A 514 -2.43 -12.74 -32.28
C LEU A 514 -1.49 -12.39 -31.10
N PRO A 515 -0.66 -11.33 -31.18
CA PRO A 515 0.19 -10.88 -30.06
C PRO A 515 -0.57 -10.68 -28.74
N GLN A 516 -1.82 -10.19 -28.83
CA GLN A 516 -2.73 -10.00 -27.70
C GLN A 516 -3.17 -11.34 -27.06
N GLU A 517 -2.94 -12.47 -27.71
CA GLU A 517 -3.30 -13.80 -27.21
C GLU A 517 -2.10 -14.53 -26.59
N ARG A 518 -0.97 -13.83 -26.42
CA ARG A 518 0.29 -14.38 -25.91
C ARG A 518 0.86 -13.61 -24.72
N SER A 519 0.23 -12.49 -24.35
CA SER A 519 0.67 -11.62 -23.26
C SER A 519 -0.23 -11.72 -22.05
N SER A 520 0.34 -11.63 -20.85
CA SER A 520 -0.41 -11.41 -19.62
C SER A 520 -0.92 -9.97 -19.47
N ARG A 521 -0.53 -9.06 -20.37
CA ARG A 521 -0.96 -7.66 -20.38
C ARG A 521 -2.28 -7.54 -21.14
N GLN A 522 -3.38 -7.36 -20.41
CA GLN A 522 -4.73 -7.34 -20.96
C GLN A 522 -5.54 -6.21 -20.34
N GLU A 523 -6.05 -5.30 -21.16
CA GLU A 523 -7.04 -4.32 -20.73
C GLU A 523 -8.34 -5.01 -20.32
N LEU A 524 -9.02 -4.50 -19.29
CA LEU A 524 -10.30 -5.06 -18.86
C LEU A 524 -11.35 -4.94 -19.96
N GLY A 525 -11.30 -3.87 -20.75
CA GLY A 525 -12.17 -3.66 -21.92
C GLY A 525 -11.85 -4.53 -23.14
N GLY A 526 -10.75 -5.28 -23.12
CA GLY A 526 -10.27 -6.10 -24.24
C GLY A 526 -11.10 -7.38 -24.49
N PRO A 527 -10.68 -8.23 -25.44
CA PRO A 527 -11.36 -9.49 -25.74
C PRO A 527 -11.35 -10.47 -24.56
N GLU A 528 -12.49 -11.16 -24.33
CA GLU A 528 -12.63 -12.18 -23.26
C GLU A 528 -11.54 -13.25 -23.33
N LYS A 529 -11.23 -13.73 -24.54
CA LYS A 529 -10.18 -14.73 -24.76
C LYS A 529 -8.82 -14.26 -24.24
N GLY A 530 -8.47 -12.99 -24.41
CA GLY A 530 -7.21 -12.41 -23.92
C GLY A 530 -7.18 -12.39 -22.39
N LEU A 531 -8.24 -11.92 -21.75
CA LEU A 531 -8.37 -11.92 -20.28
C LEU A 531 -8.32 -13.34 -19.67
N LEU A 532 -8.93 -14.33 -20.34
CA LEU A 532 -8.81 -15.73 -19.93
C LEU A 532 -7.40 -16.27 -20.15
N GLN A 533 -6.70 -15.84 -21.21
CA GLN A 533 -5.30 -16.20 -21.43
C GLN A 533 -4.39 -15.62 -20.34
N GLN A 534 -4.59 -14.35 -19.92
CA GLN A 534 -3.89 -13.79 -18.77
C GLN A 534 -4.07 -14.71 -17.55
N ALA A 535 -5.31 -15.06 -17.19
CA ALA A 535 -5.57 -15.94 -16.06
C ALA A 535 -4.91 -17.33 -16.20
N THR A 536 -4.77 -17.86 -17.43
CA THR A 536 -4.02 -19.10 -17.69
C THR A 536 -2.51 -18.93 -17.46
N ASN A 537 -1.93 -17.82 -17.91
CA ASN A 537 -0.52 -17.50 -17.68
C ASN A 537 -0.21 -17.35 -16.19
N VAL A 538 -1.09 -16.65 -15.46
CA VAL A 538 -1.00 -16.50 -14.00
C VAL A 538 -1.08 -17.87 -13.31
N GLN A 539 -2.03 -18.71 -13.73
CA GLN A 539 -2.18 -20.08 -13.24
C GLN A 539 -0.88 -20.88 -13.43
N GLU A 540 -0.30 -20.86 -14.63
CA GLU A 540 0.95 -21.56 -14.93
C GLU A 540 2.09 -21.11 -14.01
N ALA A 541 2.30 -19.79 -13.91
CA ALA A 541 3.40 -19.24 -13.15
C ALA A 541 3.26 -19.49 -11.64
N HIS A 542 2.04 -19.35 -11.10
CA HIS A 542 1.76 -19.64 -9.69
C HIS A 542 1.94 -21.14 -9.40
N ASN A 543 1.42 -22.03 -10.26
CA ASN A 543 1.61 -23.47 -10.15
C ASN A 543 3.09 -23.90 -10.18
N ASP A 544 3.89 -23.24 -11.02
CA ASP A 544 5.34 -23.45 -11.10
C ASP A 544 6.06 -22.95 -9.82
N ASN A 545 5.70 -21.77 -9.31
CA ASN A 545 6.25 -21.24 -8.05
C ASN A 545 6.02 -22.16 -6.86
N LEU A 546 4.83 -22.78 -6.77
CA LEU A 546 4.47 -23.71 -5.70
C LEU A 546 5.28 -25.01 -5.72
N GLY A 547 5.99 -25.31 -6.82
CA GLY A 547 6.94 -26.41 -6.91
C GLY A 547 8.32 -26.11 -6.27
N LEU A 548 8.57 -24.87 -5.85
CA LEU A 548 9.83 -24.44 -5.23
C LEU A 548 9.81 -24.57 -3.70
N THR A 549 10.97 -24.37 -3.08
CA THR A 549 11.11 -24.18 -1.62
C THR A 549 10.83 -22.73 -1.20
N ALA A 550 10.22 -21.92 -2.07
CA ALA A 550 9.92 -20.53 -1.78
C ALA A 550 8.90 -20.41 -0.63
N VAL A 551 9.06 -19.39 0.20
CA VAL A 551 8.16 -19.09 1.31
C VAL A 551 6.94 -18.26 0.89
N GLY A 552 6.99 -17.68 -0.31
CA GLY A 552 5.91 -16.92 -0.92
C GLY A 552 6.24 -16.49 -2.35
N ASP A 553 5.23 -15.98 -3.05
CA ASP A 553 5.36 -15.47 -4.42
C ASP A 553 4.56 -14.19 -4.68
N GLY A 554 5.07 -13.30 -5.53
CA GLY A 554 4.56 -11.94 -5.72
C GLY A 554 4.15 -11.73 -7.16
N TYR A 555 2.84 -11.71 -7.44
CA TYR A 555 2.37 -11.43 -8.80
C TYR A 555 2.64 -9.98 -9.19
N TRP A 556 3.07 -9.75 -10.44
CA TRP A 556 3.17 -8.42 -11.04
C TRP A 556 1.96 -8.22 -11.98
N GLY A 557 0.97 -7.38 -11.65
CA GLY A 557 0.79 -6.60 -10.42
C GLY A 557 -0.64 -6.58 -9.90
N MET A 558 -0.91 -5.83 -8.83
CA MET A 558 -2.26 -5.71 -8.26
C MET A 558 -3.18 -4.90 -9.17
N PHE A 559 -2.74 -3.71 -9.57
CA PHE A 559 -3.48 -2.77 -10.40
C PHE A 559 -2.68 -2.49 -11.66
N ASP A 560 -3.37 -2.25 -12.77
CA ASP A 560 -2.73 -1.60 -13.92
C ASP A 560 -2.24 -0.20 -13.51
N TYR A 561 -1.14 0.24 -14.11
CA TYR A 561 -0.45 1.48 -13.70
C TYR A 561 0.18 2.19 -14.89
N ASN A 562 0.48 3.48 -14.72
CA ASN A 562 1.15 4.29 -15.74
C ASN A 562 2.65 4.08 -15.71
N ARG A 563 3.28 4.14 -16.89
CA ARG A 563 4.73 4.01 -17.05
C ARG A 563 5.37 5.30 -17.54
N GLY A 564 6.52 5.63 -16.98
CA GLY A 564 7.27 6.83 -17.33
C GLY A 564 7.91 6.76 -18.72
N TYR A 565 8.17 5.56 -19.27
CA TYR A 565 8.72 5.39 -20.62
C TYR A 565 7.70 5.08 -21.71
N ALA A 566 6.43 4.80 -21.37
CA ALA A 566 5.45 4.31 -22.33
C ALA A 566 4.17 5.18 -22.36
N PRO A 567 3.56 5.39 -23.54
CA PRO A 567 2.32 6.16 -23.69
C PRO A 567 1.03 5.35 -23.45
N ASP A 568 1.15 4.21 -22.77
CA ASP A 568 0.10 3.26 -22.45
C ASP A 568 0.23 2.76 -21.00
N LEU A 569 -0.79 2.04 -20.54
CA LEU A 569 -0.78 1.41 -19.23
C LEU A 569 0.01 0.10 -19.27
N GLU A 570 0.66 -0.23 -18.16
CA GLU A 570 1.05 -1.61 -17.90
C GLU A 570 -0.18 -2.39 -17.45
N THR A 571 -0.66 -3.30 -18.31
CA THR A 571 -1.98 -3.96 -18.14
C THR A 571 -1.89 -5.39 -17.59
N SER A 572 -0.78 -5.74 -16.95
CA SER A 572 -0.60 -7.01 -16.23
C SER A 572 -1.34 -7.08 -14.90
N GLY A 573 -1.95 -5.99 -14.42
CA GLY A 573 -2.71 -5.97 -13.18
C GLY A 573 -3.82 -7.02 -13.13
N VAL A 574 -4.06 -7.64 -11.97
CA VAL A 574 -5.28 -8.46 -11.75
C VAL A 574 -6.54 -7.60 -11.62
N TYR A 575 -6.37 -6.31 -11.36
CA TYR A 575 -7.39 -5.28 -11.45
C TYR A 575 -6.96 -4.20 -12.45
N SER A 576 -7.92 -3.54 -13.09
CA SER A 576 -7.64 -2.37 -13.93
C SER A 576 -7.09 -1.19 -13.12
N ILE A 577 -6.61 -0.15 -13.79
CA ILE A 577 -6.19 1.10 -13.14
C ILE A 577 -7.34 1.74 -12.35
N ASP A 578 -8.58 1.48 -12.79
CA ASP A 578 -9.78 1.92 -12.09
C ASP A 578 -10.23 0.92 -11.03
N ARG A 579 -9.43 -0.06 -10.61
CA ARG A 579 -9.79 -1.01 -9.54
C ARG A 579 -11.01 -1.89 -9.87
N LEU A 580 -11.21 -2.24 -11.15
CA LEU A 580 -12.18 -3.25 -11.56
C LEU A 580 -11.51 -4.62 -11.77
N PRO A 581 -12.08 -5.74 -11.28
CA PRO A 581 -11.42 -7.05 -11.31
C PRO A 581 -11.37 -7.65 -12.71
N LYS A 582 -10.23 -8.24 -13.07
CA LYS A 582 -10.07 -9.13 -14.24
C LYS A 582 -10.25 -10.59 -13.81
N PRO A 583 -10.45 -11.55 -14.75
CA PRO A 583 -10.56 -12.97 -14.42
C PRO A 583 -9.42 -13.52 -13.54
N ALA A 584 -8.20 -13.00 -13.70
CA ALA A 584 -7.05 -13.40 -12.88
C ALA A 584 -7.24 -13.09 -11.37
N ALA A 585 -8.00 -12.07 -10.99
CA ALA A 585 -8.34 -11.82 -9.58
C ALA A 585 -9.14 -12.98 -8.98
N TYR A 586 -10.14 -13.48 -9.71
CA TYR A 586 -10.98 -14.59 -9.25
C TYR A 586 -10.21 -15.91 -9.18
N PHE A 587 -9.20 -16.10 -10.03
CA PHE A 587 -8.25 -17.20 -9.89
C PHE A 587 -7.57 -17.17 -8.51
N PHE A 588 -6.98 -16.04 -8.11
CA PHE A 588 -6.34 -15.93 -6.78
C PHE A 588 -7.33 -16.05 -5.63
N MET A 589 -8.53 -15.46 -5.75
CA MET A 589 -9.59 -15.62 -4.75
C MET A 589 -9.90 -17.09 -4.49
N SER A 590 -9.94 -17.91 -5.54
CA SER A 590 -10.20 -19.35 -5.46
C SER A 590 -9.05 -20.16 -4.84
N GLN A 591 -7.84 -19.62 -4.74
CA GLN A 591 -6.72 -20.33 -4.11
C GLN A 591 -6.77 -20.34 -2.56
N ARG A 592 -7.82 -19.74 -1.97
CA ARG A 592 -8.08 -19.75 -0.52
C ARG A 592 -9.01 -20.89 -0.13
N ASP A 593 -8.76 -21.48 1.03
CA ASP A 593 -9.65 -22.51 1.57
C ASP A 593 -11.06 -21.95 1.82
N ALA A 594 -12.07 -22.78 1.55
CA ALA A 594 -13.47 -22.44 1.70
C ALA A 594 -13.98 -22.38 3.16
N GLN A 595 -13.08 -22.35 4.15
CA GLN A 595 -13.49 -22.40 5.56
C GLN A 595 -14.24 -21.13 6.00
N PRO A 596 -15.19 -21.24 6.96
CA PRO A 596 -16.02 -20.12 7.41
C PRO A 596 -15.25 -18.96 8.07
N ASP A 597 -14.04 -19.22 8.56
CA ASP A 597 -13.13 -18.26 9.17
C ASP A 597 -12.17 -17.60 8.15
N GLY A 598 -12.39 -17.84 6.85
CA GLY A 598 -11.64 -17.27 5.73
C GLY A 598 -12.53 -16.65 4.65
N ALA A 599 -12.16 -16.82 3.37
CA ALA A 599 -12.84 -16.21 2.21
C ALA A 599 -14.28 -16.70 1.96
N GLY A 600 -14.68 -17.78 2.61
CA GLY A 600 -15.90 -18.52 2.30
C GLY A 600 -15.77 -19.39 1.04
N ALA A 601 -16.74 -20.28 0.84
CA ALA A 601 -16.86 -21.03 -0.40
C ALA A 601 -17.25 -20.09 -1.56
N MET A 602 -16.65 -20.28 -2.73
CA MET A 602 -16.92 -19.45 -3.91
C MET A 602 -17.05 -20.27 -5.19
N VAL A 603 -17.74 -19.69 -6.16
CA VAL A 603 -17.74 -20.15 -7.56
C VAL A 603 -17.86 -18.91 -8.45
N HIS A 604 -16.98 -18.80 -9.45
CA HIS A 604 -16.96 -17.71 -10.41
C HIS A 604 -16.90 -18.24 -11.85
N ILE A 605 -17.93 -18.01 -12.65
CA ILE A 605 -17.99 -18.30 -14.08
C ILE A 605 -17.29 -17.15 -14.82
N ALA A 606 -16.09 -17.40 -15.35
CA ALA A 606 -15.26 -16.38 -15.98
C ALA A 606 -15.68 -16.16 -17.45
N THR A 607 -16.83 -15.54 -17.66
CA THR A 607 -17.34 -15.20 -19.00
C THR A 607 -18.31 -14.01 -18.94
N ARG A 608 -18.34 -13.24 -20.03
CA ARG A 608 -19.31 -12.21 -20.35
C ARG A 608 -20.58 -12.79 -20.97
N TRP A 609 -20.54 -14.07 -21.38
CA TRP A 609 -21.63 -14.83 -21.97
C TRP A 609 -22.31 -14.18 -23.17
N THR A 610 -21.51 -13.67 -24.10
CA THR A 610 -21.97 -13.07 -25.38
C THR A 610 -21.77 -14.05 -26.54
N PRO A 611 -22.30 -13.77 -27.75
CA PRO A 611 -22.05 -14.61 -28.92
C PRO A 611 -20.57 -14.80 -29.30
N ASP A 612 -19.68 -13.92 -28.81
CA ASP A 612 -18.22 -14.01 -29.00
C ASP A 612 -17.53 -14.85 -27.91
N SER A 613 -18.24 -15.27 -26.86
CA SER A 613 -17.69 -16.13 -25.82
C SER A 613 -17.34 -17.51 -26.37
N GLY A 614 -16.18 -18.03 -25.96
CA GLY A 614 -15.69 -19.31 -26.42
C GLY A 614 -16.49 -20.51 -25.86
N PRO A 615 -16.43 -21.69 -26.50
CA PRO A 615 -17.10 -22.90 -26.04
C PRO A 615 -16.47 -23.51 -24.78
N ALA A 616 -15.27 -23.07 -24.38
CA ALA A 616 -14.59 -23.50 -23.16
C ALA A 616 -14.87 -22.50 -22.03
N VAL A 617 -15.82 -22.84 -21.16
CA VAL A 617 -16.21 -22.01 -20.01
C VAL A 617 -15.28 -22.34 -18.85
N ARG A 618 -14.47 -21.36 -18.44
CA ARG A 618 -13.62 -21.46 -17.25
C ARG A 618 -14.39 -21.05 -15.99
N VAL A 619 -14.24 -21.84 -14.94
CA VAL A 619 -14.83 -21.57 -13.62
C VAL A 619 -13.73 -21.62 -12.55
N PHE A 620 -13.67 -20.58 -11.72
CA PHE A 620 -12.79 -20.53 -10.55
C PHE A 620 -13.58 -20.84 -9.28
N SER A 621 -13.13 -21.82 -8.51
CA SER A 621 -13.80 -22.24 -7.27
C SER A 621 -12.80 -22.90 -6.33
N ASN A 622 -13.02 -22.72 -5.02
CA ASN A 622 -12.29 -23.41 -3.95
C ASN A 622 -13.04 -24.65 -3.44
N ALA A 623 -13.93 -25.21 -4.27
CA ALA A 623 -14.74 -26.37 -3.97
C ALA A 623 -14.17 -27.64 -4.62
N GLU A 624 -14.64 -28.80 -4.15
CA GLU A 624 -14.16 -30.11 -4.60
C GLU A 624 -14.79 -30.54 -5.93
N ALA A 625 -15.99 -30.04 -6.23
CA ALA A 625 -16.69 -30.28 -7.47
C ALA A 625 -17.58 -29.09 -7.86
N VAL A 626 -17.83 -28.93 -9.16
CA VAL A 626 -18.75 -27.93 -9.71
C VAL A 626 -19.71 -28.59 -10.69
N GLU A 627 -20.99 -28.24 -10.57
CA GLU A 627 -22.04 -28.53 -11.54
C GLU A 627 -22.27 -27.28 -12.40
N LEU A 628 -22.15 -27.38 -13.72
CA LEU A 628 -22.51 -26.32 -14.66
C LEU A 628 -23.78 -26.69 -15.43
N ARG A 629 -24.72 -25.75 -15.52
CA ARG A 629 -25.96 -25.86 -16.29
C ARG A 629 -26.06 -24.73 -17.29
N LEU A 630 -26.65 -25.01 -18.44
CA LEU A 630 -27.05 -24.03 -19.45
C LEU A 630 -28.54 -24.15 -19.68
N ASN A 631 -29.30 -23.08 -19.44
CA ASN A 631 -30.76 -23.07 -19.58
C ASN A 631 -31.43 -24.22 -18.80
N GLY A 632 -30.91 -24.51 -17.60
CA GLY A 632 -31.36 -25.60 -16.72
C GLY A 632 -30.88 -27.00 -17.12
N ARG A 633 -30.37 -27.19 -18.34
CA ARG A 633 -29.77 -28.45 -18.81
C ARG A 633 -28.39 -28.61 -18.17
N LEU A 634 -28.17 -29.75 -17.52
CA LEU A 634 -26.85 -30.13 -17.00
C LEU A 634 -25.85 -30.26 -18.15
N ILE A 635 -24.74 -29.51 -18.08
CA ILE A 635 -23.58 -29.67 -18.95
C ILE A 635 -22.68 -30.76 -18.38
N ALA A 636 -22.19 -30.56 -17.16
CA ALA A 636 -21.44 -31.56 -16.43
C ALA A 636 -21.45 -31.26 -14.93
N HIS A 637 -21.18 -32.30 -14.14
CA HIS A 637 -20.75 -32.20 -12.75
C HIS A 637 -19.37 -32.85 -12.69
N GLN A 638 -18.33 -32.08 -12.40
CA GLN A 638 -16.94 -32.55 -12.46
C GLN A 638 -16.08 -32.02 -11.30
N THR A 639 -14.98 -32.72 -11.06
CA THR A 639 -13.87 -32.26 -10.22
C THR A 639 -12.98 -31.27 -11.01
N PRO A 640 -12.08 -30.52 -10.34
CA PRO A 640 -11.16 -29.61 -11.01
C PRO A 640 -10.30 -30.25 -12.13
N ASP A 641 -9.73 -29.38 -12.96
CA ASP A 641 -8.80 -29.74 -14.05
C ASP A 641 -7.54 -30.45 -13.49
N LYS A 642 -7.05 -31.45 -14.23
CA LYS A 642 -5.90 -32.30 -13.84
C LYS A 642 -4.83 -32.28 -14.93
N ASP A 643 -4.31 -31.10 -15.23
CA ASP A 643 -3.29 -30.88 -16.25
C ASP A 643 -1.95 -30.39 -15.67
N ARG A 644 -0.98 -30.15 -16.55
CA ARG A 644 0.37 -29.66 -16.17
C ARG A 644 0.36 -28.28 -15.49
N LEU A 645 -0.71 -27.50 -15.66
CA LEU A 645 -0.85 -26.16 -15.10
C LEU A 645 -1.48 -26.19 -13.69
N SER A 646 -1.78 -27.39 -13.18
CA SER A 646 -2.63 -27.59 -12.01
C SER A 646 -2.04 -28.57 -10.99
N THR A 647 -0.79 -28.99 -11.18
CA THR A 647 -0.14 -30.06 -10.40
C THR A 647 0.15 -29.73 -8.94
N HIS A 648 0.36 -28.45 -8.62
CA HIS A 648 0.72 -27.96 -7.29
C HIS A 648 -0.31 -26.97 -6.72
N LEU A 649 -1.29 -26.55 -7.52
CA LEU A 649 -2.35 -25.66 -7.08
C LEU A 649 -3.18 -26.31 -5.98
N ARG A 650 -3.57 -25.51 -4.99
CA ARG A 650 -4.46 -25.98 -3.94
C ARG A 650 -5.88 -26.20 -4.46
N HIS A 651 -6.35 -25.25 -5.28
CA HIS A 651 -7.70 -25.25 -5.83
C HIS A 651 -7.61 -25.02 -7.35
N PRO A 652 -7.32 -26.07 -8.14
CA PRO A 652 -7.26 -25.91 -9.59
C PRO A 652 -8.58 -25.39 -10.17
N PRO A 653 -8.55 -24.63 -11.28
CA PRO A 653 -9.75 -24.23 -11.99
C PRO A 653 -10.52 -25.41 -12.60
N PHE A 654 -11.71 -25.13 -13.11
CA PHE A 654 -12.55 -26.07 -13.85
C PHE A 654 -12.76 -25.55 -15.26
N THR A 655 -12.65 -26.44 -16.25
CA THR A 655 -12.98 -26.12 -17.64
C THR A 655 -14.14 -27.00 -18.11
N PHE A 656 -15.23 -26.35 -18.53
CA PHE A 656 -16.40 -27.01 -19.12
C PHE A 656 -16.44 -26.74 -20.62
N HIS A 657 -16.74 -27.77 -21.40
CA HIS A 657 -16.84 -27.64 -22.85
C HIS A 657 -18.31 -27.70 -23.31
N LEU A 658 -18.69 -26.73 -24.12
CA LEU A 658 -19.99 -26.62 -24.77
C LEU A 658 -19.82 -26.88 -26.26
N ASP A 659 -20.88 -27.36 -26.92
CA ASP A 659 -20.86 -27.60 -28.37
C ASP A 659 -20.82 -26.29 -29.17
N HIS A 660 -21.58 -25.30 -28.72
CA HIS A 660 -21.70 -23.97 -29.32
C HIS A 660 -22.27 -22.99 -28.28
N PHE A 661 -22.19 -21.69 -28.58
CA PHE A 661 -22.90 -20.67 -27.81
C PHE A 661 -24.41 -20.85 -27.93
N GLU A 662 -25.12 -20.87 -26.80
CA GLU A 662 -26.57 -20.85 -26.71
C GLU A 662 -26.97 -19.70 -25.77
N SER A 663 -27.75 -18.75 -26.27
CA SER A 663 -28.21 -17.62 -25.46
C SER A 663 -29.03 -18.08 -24.27
N GLY A 664 -28.86 -17.41 -23.12
CA GLY A 664 -29.65 -17.65 -21.92
C GLY A 664 -28.80 -17.60 -20.66
N THR A 665 -28.93 -18.60 -19.78
CA THR A 665 -28.34 -18.57 -18.44
C THR A 665 -27.37 -19.72 -18.22
N LEU A 666 -26.12 -19.38 -17.90
CA LEU A 666 -25.18 -20.29 -17.26
C LEU A 666 -25.40 -20.25 -15.74
N GLU A 667 -25.47 -21.42 -15.11
CA GLU A 667 -25.50 -21.56 -13.66
C GLU A 667 -24.40 -22.53 -13.21
N ALA A 668 -23.54 -22.08 -12.30
CA ALA A 668 -22.55 -22.91 -11.65
C ALA A 668 -22.90 -23.10 -10.17
N VAL A 669 -22.85 -24.35 -9.72
CA VAL A 669 -23.08 -24.75 -8.32
C VAL A 669 -21.84 -25.46 -7.82
N ALA A 670 -21.20 -24.93 -6.78
CA ALA A 670 -20.02 -25.52 -6.15
C ALA A 670 -20.40 -26.43 -4.97
N TYR A 671 -19.69 -27.54 -4.84
CA TYR A 671 -19.94 -28.59 -3.85
C TYR A 671 -18.69 -28.90 -3.02
N ILE A 672 -18.88 -29.00 -1.70
CA ILE A 672 -17.88 -29.49 -0.73
C ILE A 672 -18.55 -30.57 0.10
N ASN A 673 -17.93 -31.75 0.20
CA ASN A 673 -18.54 -32.93 0.83
C ASN A 673 -19.96 -33.21 0.30
N ASP A 674 -20.13 -33.15 -1.03
CA ASP A 674 -21.41 -33.32 -1.76
C ASP A 674 -22.55 -32.35 -1.37
N ARG A 675 -22.24 -31.26 -0.65
CA ARG A 675 -23.21 -30.22 -0.30
C ARG A 675 -22.98 -28.98 -1.14
N ALA A 676 -24.05 -28.43 -1.72
CA ALA A 676 -23.97 -27.15 -2.42
C ALA A 676 -23.60 -26.04 -1.43
N VAL A 677 -22.49 -25.35 -1.70
CA VAL A 677 -21.92 -24.32 -0.81
C VAL A 677 -21.88 -22.93 -1.44
N ALA A 678 -21.84 -22.83 -2.77
CA ALA A 678 -21.88 -21.56 -3.49
C ALA A 678 -22.59 -21.73 -4.84
N ARG A 679 -23.19 -20.65 -5.35
CA ARG A 679 -23.88 -20.60 -6.65
C ARG A 679 -23.60 -19.27 -7.33
N GLN A 680 -23.49 -19.28 -8.65
CA GLN A 680 -23.47 -18.07 -9.46
C GLN A 680 -24.22 -18.32 -10.76
N GLN A 681 -24.90 -17.28 -11.26
CA GLN A 681 -25.50 -17.25 -12.58
C GLN A 681 -24.87 -16.13 -13.42
N VAL A 682 -24.71 -16.39 -14.72
CA VAL A 682 -24.33 -15.40 -15.74
C VAL A 682 -25.34 -15.51 -16.88
N HIS A 683 -25.91 -14.37 -17.28
CA HIS A 683 -26.94 -14.29 -18.32
C HIS A 683 -26.36 -13.67 -19.58
N THR A 684 -26.87 -14.07 -20.75
CA THR A 684 -26.54 -13.42 -22.01
C THR A 684 -27.12 -12.01 -21.97
N PRO A 685 -26.30 -10.95 -22.11
CA PRO A 685 -26.78 -9.58 -22.00
C PRO A 685 -27.70 -9.22 -23.16
N GLY A 686 -28.80 -8.53 -22.86
CA GLY A 686 -29.63 -7.82 -23.82
C GLY A 686 -29.02 -6.50 -24.27
N ALA A 687 -29.82 -5.66 -24.94
CA ALA A 687 -29.41 -4.30 -25.28
C ALA A 687 -29.32 -3.43 -24.01
N ALA A 688 -28.32 -2.54 -23.96
CA ALA A 688 -28.21 -1.56 -22.88
C ALA A 688 -29.51 -0.76 -22.74
N HIS A 689 -30.04 -0.71 -21.51
CA HIS A 689 -31.33 -0.12 -21.20
C HIS A 689 -31.21 1.00 -20.16
N HIS A 690 -30.40 0.81 -19.12
CA HIS A 690 -30.23 1.80 -18.06
C HIS A 690 -28.86 1.68 -17.36
N LEU A 691 -28.58 2.64 -16.48
CA LEU A 691 -27.38 2.66 -15.65
C LEU A 691 -27.72 2.21 -14.21
N GLU A 692 -26.81 1.47 -13.60
CA GLU A 692 -26.77 1.26 -12.16
C GLU A 692 -25.58 2.01 -11.57
N LEU A 693 -25.84 2.80 -10.53
CA LEU A 693 -24.80 3.55 -9.80
C LEU A 693 -24.41 2.83 -8.52
N SER A 694 -23.10 2.81 -8.24
CA SER A 694 -22.57 2.37 -6.95
C SER A 694 -21.32 3.16 -6.55
N LEU A 695 -21.08 3.25 -5.25
CA LEU A 695 -19.83 3.76 -4.69
C LEU A 695 -18.88 2.60 -4.39
N ASP A 696 -17.63 2.75 -4.79
CA ASP A 696 -16.58 1.79 -4.46
C ASP A 696 -16.06 2.03 -3.04
N THR A 697 -16.84 1.59 -2.05
CA THR A 697 -16.53 1.85 -0.64
C THR A 697 -15.61 0.80 -0.02
N GLN A 698 -15.57 -0.43 -0.55
CA GLN A 698 -14.87 -1.57 0.07
C GLN A 698 -15.18 -1.70 1.59
N GLY A 699 -16.40 -1.32 2.00
CA GLY A 699 -16.84 -1.28 3.40
C GLY A 699 -16.23 -0.16 4.27
N VAL A 700 -15.53 0.82 3.67
CA VAL A 700 -15.03 2.04 4.31
C VAL A 700 -15.85 3.22 3.77
N ALA A 701 -16.66 3.83 4.64
CA ALA A 701 -17.51 4.95 4.27
C ALA A 701 -16.69 6.15 3.76
N PRO A 702 -17.23 6.98 2.85
CA PRO A 702 -16.62 8.25 2.45
C PRO A 702 -16.38 9.16 3.66
N ALA A 703 -15.24 9.86 3.70
CA ALA A 703 -14.89 10.76 4.81
C ALA A 703 -14.72 12.22 4.35
N ALA A 704 -15.43 13.12 5.03
CA ALA A 704 -15.35 14.56 4.80
C ALA A 704 -14.17 15.20 5.54
N GLY A 705 -13.59 16.26 4.99
CA GLY A 705 -12.48 17.02 5.59
C GLY A 705 -11.10 16.33 5.48
N HIS A 706 -10.97 15.30 4.65
CA HIS A 706 -9.74 14.52 4.54
C HIS A 706 -9.18 14.41 3.10
N ASN A 707 -9.75 15.15 2.14
CA ASN A 707 -9.53 14.94 0.71
C ASN A 707 -9.78 13.47 0.30
N ASP A 708 -10.79 12.83 0.91
CA ASP A 708 -11.08 11.42 0.59
C ASP A 708 -11.50 11.26 -0.87
N VAL A 709 -10.92 10.27 -1.53
CA VAL A 709 -11.22 9.94 -2.93
C VAL A 709 -11.77 8.54 -3.05
N LEU A 710 -12.73 8.36 -3.94
CA LEU A 710 -13.35 7.07 -4.23
C LEU A 710 -13.99 7.07 -5.61
N PHE A 711 -14.16 5.88 -6.18
CA PHE A 711 -14.83 5.72 -7.46
C PHE A 711 -16.35 5.71 -7.32
N VAL A 712 -17.01 6.44 -8.22
CA VAL A 712 -18.41 6.22 -8.59
C VAL A 712 -18.42 5.33 -9.83
N ARG A 713 -19.13 4.20 -9.76
CA ARG A 713 -19.30 3.28 -10.89
C ARG A 713 -20.66 3.51 -11.53
N ALA A 714 -20.67 3.75 -12.83
CA ALA A 714 -21.87 3.74 -13.64
C ALA A 714 -21.83 2.52 -14.57
N ARG A 715 -22.59 1.48 -14.22
CA ARG A 715 -22.63 0.22 -14.96
C ARG A 715 -23.81 0.19 -15.92
N LEU A 716 -23.54 -0.17 -17.18
CA LEU A 716 -24.56 -0.47 -18.17
C LEU A 716 -25.22 -1.81 -17.87
N VAL A 717 -26.55 -1.81 -17.82
CA VAL A 717 -27.36 -3.01 -17.67
C VAL A 717 -28.51 -3.03 -18.68
N ASP A 718 -28.97 -4.22 -19.03
CA ASP A 718 -30.15 -4.41 -19.87
C ASP A 718 -31.45 -4.19 -19.09
N ALA A 719 -32.60 -4.52 -19.69
CA ALA A 719 -33.91 -4.31 -19.06
C ALA A 719 -34.13 -5.20 -17.82
N ASP A 720 -33.42 -6.32 -17.72
CA ASP A 720 -33.52 -7.30 -16.64
C ASP A 720 -32.41 -7.13 -15.58
N GLY A 721 -31.54 -6.13 -15.75
CA GLY A 721 -30.41 -5.85 -14.85
C GLY A 721 -29.14 -6.66 -15.16
N THR A 722 -29.08 -7.36 -16.30
CA THR A 722 -27.87 -8.08 -16.71
C THR A 722 -26.79 -7.08 -17.11
N PRO A 723 -25.55 -7.18 -16.60
CA PRO A 723 -24.44 -6.33 -17.02
C PRO A 723 -24.19 -6.42 -18.53
N VAL A 724 -24.13 -5.27 -19.21
CA VAL A 724 -23.84 -5.18 -20.64
C VAL A 724 -22.37 -4.79 -20.83
N PRO A 725 -21.48 -5.71 -21.24
CA PRO A 725 -20.03 -5.53 -21.16
C PRO A 725 -19.45 -4.72 -22.34
N THR A 726 -20.15 -3.67 -22.77
CA THR A 726 -19.75 -2.80 -23.87
C THR A 726 -18.62 -1.87 -23.43
N THR A 727 -17.58 -1.77 -24.26
CA THR A 727 -16.49 -0.80 -24.08
C THR A 727 -16.72 0.40 -25.01
N GLY A 728 -16.50 1.61 -24.52
CA GLY A 728 -16.51 2.85 -25.32
C GLY A 728 -17.82 3.62 -25.34
N THR A 729 -18.86 3.21 -24.60
CA THR A 729 -20.06 4.04 -24.40
C THR A 729 -19.71 5.18 -23.44
N ASP A 730 -19.87 6.42 -23.90
CA ASP A 730 -19.58 7.62 -23.12
C ASP A 730 -20.70 7.92 -22.11
N ILE A 731 -20.31 8.12 -20.85
CA ILE A 731 -21.20 8.40 -19.72
C ILE A 731 -20.77 9.72 -19.11
N HIS A 732 -21.72 10.55 -18.71
CA HIS A 732 -21.50 11.81 -18.01
C HIS A 732 -21.77 11.67 -16.52
N LEU A 733 -21.05 12.41 -15.67
CA LEU A 733 -21.32 12.50 -14.24
C LEU A 733 -21.46 13.96 -13.77
N GLY A 734 -22.62 14.30 -13.24
CA GLY A 734 -22.89 15.52 -12.50
C GLY A 734 -22.75 15.32 -10.99
N LEU A 735 -22.26 16.34 -10.29
CA LEU A 735 -22.09 16.36 -8.84
C LEU A 735 -22.98 17.42 -8.19
N ALA A 736 -23.44 17.14 -6.97
CA ALA A 736 -24.11 18.08 -6.09
C ALA A 736 -23.56 17.94 -4.66
N GLY A 737 -23.66 19.02 -3.88
CA GLY A 737 -23.03 19.12 -2.56
C GLY A 737 -21.54 19.45 -2.66
N ASP A 738 -20.82 19.18 -1.58
CA ASP A 738 -19.39 19.47 -1.47
C ASP A 738 -18.53 18.30 -2.01
N LEU A 739 -18.67 18.06 -3.31
CA LEU A 739 -17.95 17.05 -4.06
C LEU A 739 -17.18 17.71 -5.21
N MET A 740 -16.02 17.17 -5.53
CA MET A 740 -15.22 17.62 -6.66
C MET A 740 -14.92 16.44 -7.58
N LEU A 741 -14.97 16.67 -8.89
CA LEU A 741 -14.65 15.65 -9.87
C LEU A 741 -13.16 15.68 -10.18
N MET A 742 -12.45 14.58 -9.94
CA MET A 742 -11.01 14.44 -10.19
C MET A 742 -10.74 13.80 -11.55
N SER A 743 -11.68 12.98 -12.05
CA SER A 743 -11.71 12.53 -13.44
C SER A 743 -12.34 13.59 -14.36
N PRO A 744 -12.31 13.41 -15.69
CA PRO A 744 -13.18 14.16 -16.59
C PRO A 744 -14.67 13.94 -16.27
N ASP A 745 -15.51 14.89 -16.70
CA ASP A 745 -16.97 14.89 -16.56
C ASP A 745 -17.68 13.86 -17.44
N HIS A 746 -16.95 13.28 -18.39
CA HIS A 746 -17.38 12.15 -19.20
C HIS A 746 -16.28 11.10 -19.25
N VAL A 747 -16.66 9.83 -19.08
CA VAL A 747 -15.75 8.70 -19.09
C VAL A 747 -16.37 7.58 -19.94
N PRO A 748 -15.63 7.04 -20.93
CA PRO A 748 -16.09 5.88 -21.65
C PRO A 748 -16.10 4.64 -20.74
N THR A 749 -17.12 3.81 -20.92
CA THR A 749 -17.23 2.51 -20.26
C THR A 749 -16.07 1.58 -20.63
N GLU A 750 -15.54 0.87 -19.64
CA GLU A 750 -14.63 -0.26 -19.82
C GLU A 750 -15.35 -1.53 -19.34
N ALA A 751 -15.55 -2.50 -20.24
CA ALA A 751 -16.36 -3.70 -19.96
C ALA A 751 -17.73 -3.39 -19.31
N GLY A 752 -18.41 -2.37 -19.84
CA GLY A 752 -19.74 -1.95 -19.39
C GLY A 752 -19.76 -1.00 -18.20
N THR A 753 -18.63 -0.59 -17.65
CA THR A 753 -18.58 0.30 -16.46
C THR A 753 -17.77 1.55 -16.73
N ALA A 754 -18.38 2.72 -16.58
CA ALA A 754 -17.67 4.00 -16.51
C ALA A 754 -17.30 4.27 -15.04
N SER A 755 -16.05 4.68 -14.81
CA SER A 755 -15.49 4.87 -13.47
C SER A 755 -15.04 6.31 -13.30
N PHE A 756 -15.74 7.04 -12.43
CA PHE A 756 -15.44 8.44 -12.14
C PHE A 756 -14.76 8.54 -10.79
N LEU A 757 -13.71 9.33 -10.70
CA LEU A 757 -13.05 9.61 -9.43
C LEU A 757 -13.60 10.92 -8.86
N ILE A 758 -14.19 10.83 -7.68
CA ILE A 758 -14.65 12.00 -6.93
C ILE A 758 -13.77 12.21 -5.70
N ARG A 759 -13.64 13.47 -5.28
CA ARG A 759 -13.09 13.88 -3.98
C ARG A 759 -14.19 14.46 -3.11
N VAL A 760 -14.23 14.03 -1.86
CA VAL A 760 -15.13 14.56 -0.82
C VAL A 760 -14.52 15.82 -0.21
N GLY A 761 -15.31 16.89 -0.15
CA GLY A 761 -14.95 18.15 0.51
C GLY A 761 -15.13 18.08 2.03
N ASP A 762 -15.55 19.18 2.65
CA ASP A 762 -15.63 19.36 4.10
C ASP A 762 -16.92 18.82 4.72
N ASN A 763 -17.91 18.46 3.90
CA ASN A 763 -19.16 17.86 4.36
C ASN A 763 -19.80 16.95 3.31
N LEU A 764 -20.67 16.03 3.76
CA LEU A 764 -21.45 15.14 2.89
C LEU A 764 -22.94 15.53 2.82
N ASP A 765 -23.30 16.69 3.37
CA ASP A 765 -24.69 17.13 3.41
C ASP A 765 -25.17 17.50 2.00
N GLY A 766 -26.19 16.79 1.53
CA GLY A 766 -26.69 16.94 0.17
C GLY A 766 -25.74 16.40 -0.93
N ALA A 767 -24.66 15.71 -0.54
CA ALA A 767 -23.74 15.09 -1.48
C ALA A 767 -24.44 14.02 -2.31
N ASN A 768 -24.47 14.22 -3.62
CA ASN A 768 -25.19 13.35 -4.55
C ASN A 768 -24.53 13.40 -5.92
N VAL A 769 -24.50 12.25 -6.58
CA VAL A 769 -24.01 12.13 -7.96
C VAL A 769 -25.16 11.76 -8.88
N THR A 770 -25.11 12.23 -10.13
CA THR A 770 -26.10 11.89 -11.16
C THR A 770 -25.35 11.52 -12.43
N ALA A 771 -25.60 10.33 -12.96
CA ALA A 771 -25.02 9.89 -14.21
C ALA A 771 -26.06 9.75 -15.30
N ASP A 772 -25.68 10.07 -16.53
CA ASP A 772 -26.48 9.89 -17.72
C ASP A 772 -25.60 9.54 -18.93
N GLY A 773 -26.22 9.08 -20.01
CA GLY A 773 -25.54 8.70 -21.25
C GLY A 773 -26.52 8.73 -22.42
N ALA A 774 -26.01 8.76 -23.65
CA ALA A 774 -26.85 8.91 -24.84
C ALA A 774 -27.93 7.82 -24.92
N GLY A 775 -29.21 8.23 -24.83
CA GLY A 775 -30.36 7.32 -24.88
C GLY A 775 -30.69 6.58 -23.57
N LEU A 776 -29.95 6.84 -22.48
CA LEU A 776 -30.17 6.26 -21.16
C LEU A 776 -30.83 7.29 -20.22
N ARG A 777 -31.66 6.83 -19.29
CA ARG A 777 -32.23 7.71 -18.26
C ARG A 777 -31.17 8.08 -17.24
N ALA A 778 -31.20 9.33 -16.79
CA ALA A 778 -30.36 9.78 -15.68
C ALA A 778 -30.70 9.01 -14.40
N VAL A 779 -29.67 8.63 -13.64
CA VAL A 779 -29.77 7.95 -12.35
C VAL A 779 -28.95 8.71 -11.32
N SER A 780 -29.47 8.84 -10.11
CA SER A 780 -28.78 9.53 -9.02
C SER A 780 -28.49 8.61 -7.84
N LEU A 781 -27.39 8.86 -7.15
CA LEU A 781 -26.95 8.13 -5.97
C LEU A 781 -26.42 9.11 -4.92
N PRO A 782 -26.92 9.10 -3.67
CA PRO A 782 -26.34 9.90 -2.60
C PRO A 782 -24.96 9.37 -2.21
N VAL A 783 -24.05 10.28 -1.85
CA VAL A 783 -22.72 9.94 -1.33
C VAL A 783 -22.75 10.01 0.19
N ARG A 784 -22.67 8.86 0.85
CA ARG A 784 -22.81 8.71 2.31
C ARG A 784 -21.98 7.57 2.87
#